data_AF-A0A2E9M3R8-F1
#
_entry.id   AF-A0A2E9M3R8-F1
#
_cell.length_a   1.000
_cell.length_b   1.000
_cell.length_c   1.000
_cell.angle_alpha   90.00
_cell.angle_beta   90.00
_cell.angle_gamma   90.00
#
_symmetry.space_group_name_H-M   'P 1'
#
loop_
_entity.id
_entity.type
_entity.pdbx_description
1 polymer ?
#
loop_
_entity_poly.entity_id
_entity_poly.type
_entity_poly.pdbx_seq_one_letter_code
_entity_poly.pdbx_strand_id
1 'polypeptide(L)'
;MEKNEEAAKGNFFYQDITSVPIILATLMVLYFGISFAVNGDTGNEGYANVLILPLSAALASVIGRISTSLPLTKSTTYQSFTVSFIIVIFALLIDFFADFNNNLFILTFIGVGILTIFLSGAKRIEETNLLLSTVIGFHLAISYASSLIFDPGLDIDSQRTDIGIAFISFWLASISIGFTLMGLLRGVVDKVGISSLFEEIPIFTKNKSFVIFSSIISIIYIIPLFQYDSFQSLGVMWAVSTNVVILIYAFCYFEKWHVLGSMILVNWFIFTMAHLQEIGNTFYPDIFEEESFTGAFSWFFITFWLNVGAITMSSKGFFGDIAPMRSRSKLRMWWDSNYYSILLPLSFVVALSVRVVWNVIPAMNAPGTGTWDMSGGSDPWYMKRIVDYILANNSHLIFDADRAYPMGAINPRPPLFTWSLALGGMALSWILESDNTGEIVWWSIASLPAIYGALVVFPVAGIANKVHSKKAAIITAWLIALMPGHISRSTFGMVDHDSFAILLLSSAFYFWIKAISNMNQERMFRKTSPNPLYLLSGIRETWHRNPQVMSNATLAGISFAVMGLGWKGFVYGPGILFLVFSLQVFFNLFRSKDSLQLTSASLQMLFTTLLIPLPFYAWPGLNLVLDPSGLQPLFYIIGFTFILGWTTCSFRDKPWLLVLGVGATLISFILALLFTLQEANMYAGWDILFSGGFYFDKNKIFGTIGEAQAPSRGVLFAS
;
A
#
# COMPACT_ATOMS: atom_id res chain seq x y z
N MET A 1 46.33 -8.34 31.88
CA MET A 1 44.96 -7.81 31.79
C MET A 1 44.59 -7.43 30.35
N GLU A 2 45.53 -6.95 29.52
CA GLU A 2 45.32 -6.66 28.09
C GLU A 2 44.99 -7.88 27.20
N LYS A 3 45.52 -9.07 27.50
CA LYS A 3 45.26 -10.29 26.69
C LYS A 3 43.80 -10.78 26.74
N ASN A 4 43.04 -10.39 27.78
CA ASN A 4 41.61 -10.70 27.90
C ASN A 4 40.72 -9.65 27.21
N GLU A 5 41.22 -8.44 26.95
CA GLU A 5 40.47 -7.41 26.18
C GLU A 5 40.53 -7.67 24.68
N GLU A 6 41.63 -8.23 24.14
CA GLU A 6 41.70 -8.65 22.73
C GLU A 6 40.82 -9.86 22.43
N ALA A 7 40.76 -10.85 23.34
CA ALA A 7 39.84 -11.99 23.21
C ALA A 7 38.36 -11.58 23.33
N ALA A 8 38.06 -10.58 24.18
CA ALA A 8 36.72 -10.01 24.30
C ALA A 8 36.31 -9.20 23.06
N LYS A 9 37.23 -8.45 22.44
CA LYS A 9 36.99 -7.77 21.15
C LYS A 9 36.80 -8.75 20.00
N GLY A 10 37.53 -9.88 19.98
CA GLY A 10 37.36 -10.95 19.01
C GLY A 10 35.96 -11.58 19.04
N ASN A 11 35.44 -11.91 20.24
CA ASN A 11 34.09 -12.46 20.40
C ASN A 11 32.98 -11.45 20.07
N PHE A 12 33.24 -10.15 20.22
CA PHE A 12 32.29 -9.08 19.88
C PHE A 12 32.04 -8.94 18.37
N PHE A 13 33.00 -9.34 17.53
CA PHE A 13 32.96 -9.15 16.08
C PHE A 13 32.11 -10.20 15.36
N TYR A 14 31.97 -11.40 15.94
CA TYR A 14 31.21 -12.51 15.33
C TYR A 14 29.72 -12.54 15.71
N GLN A 15 29.36 -11.96 16.86
CA GLN A 15 27.96 -11.83 17.27
C GLN A 15 27.21 -10.97 16.25
N ASP A 16 26.00 -11.38 15.88
CA ASP A 16 25.14 -10.78 14.86
C ASP A 16 25.54 -11.06 13.39
N ILE A 17 26.75 -11.52 13.08
CA ILE A 17 27.14 -11.89 11.69
C ILE A 17 26.82 -13.36 11.41
N THR A 18 27.02 -14.25 12.39
CA THR A 18 26.87 -15.70 12.24
C THR A 18 25.43 -16.13 11.93
N SER A 19 24.42 -15.32 12.22
CA SER A 19 23.03 -15.60 11.86
C SER A 19 22.77 -15.58 10.35
N VAL A 20 23.54 -14.79 9.58
CA VAL A 20 23.38 -14.68 8.12
C VAL A 20 23.60 -16.02 7.40
N PRO A 21 24.75 -16.72 7.56
CA PRO A 21 24.96 -18.02 6.92
C PRO A 21 23.98 -19.10 7.43
N ILE A 22 23.52 -19.04 8.68
CA ILE A 22 22.51 -19.97 9.22
C ILE A 22 21.17 -19.81 8.49
N ILE A 23 20.71 -18.56 8.31
CA ILE A 23 19.46 -18.27 7.59
C ILE A 23 19.56 -18.73 6.14
N LEU A 24 20.65 -18.37 5.44
CA LEU A 24 20.88 -18.81 4.07
C LEU A 24 20.86 -20.34 3.96
N ALA A 25 21.65 -21.05 4.79
CA ALA A 25 21.72 -22.51 4.75
C ALA A 25 20.37 -23.17 5.05
N THR A 26 19.60 -22.66 6.00
CA THR A 26 18.28 -23.23 6.33
C THR A 26 17.30 -23.09 5.16
N LEU A 27 17.28 -21.93 4.50
CA LEU A 27 16.42 -21.71 3.33
C LEU A 27 16.90 -22.51 2.09
N MET A 28 18.21 -22.75 1.96
CA MET A 28 18.74 -23.70 0.96
C MET A 28 18.23 -25.12 1.21
N VAL A 29 18.28 -25.58 2.47
CA VAL A 29 17.78 -26.90 2.84
C VAL A 29 16.28 -27.03 2.55
N LEU A 30 15.50 -25.97 2.81
CA LEU A 30 14.09 -25.91 2.44
C LEU A 30 13.92 -26.05 0.92
N TYR A 31 14.65 -25.26 0.13
CA TYR A 31 14.60 -25.30 -1.33
C TYR A 31 14.93 -26.69 -1.87
N PHE A 32 16.11 -27.23 -1.56
CA PHE A 32 16.53 -28.53 -2.08
C PHE A 32 15.66 -29.68 -1.55
N GLY A 33 15.20 -29.59 -0.30
CA GLY A 33 14.34 -30.61 0.30
C GLY A 33 12.97 -30.67 -0.40
N ILE A 34 12.35 -29.53 -0.67
CA ILE A 34 11.05 -29.47 -1.35
C ILE A 34 11.19 -29.80 -2.83
N SER A 35 12.19 -29.25 -3.52
CA SER A 35 12.43 -29.57 -4.93
C SER A 35 12.66 -31.07 -5.12
N PHE A 36 13.48 -31.71 -4.27
CA PHE A 36 13.68 -33.16 -4.32
C PHE A 36 12.39 -33.94 -4.03
N ALA A 37 11.61 -33.52 -3.04
CA ALA A 37 10.39 -34.24 -2.66
C ALA A 37 9.26 -34.11 -3.70
N VAL A 38 9.17 -32.98 -4.41
CA VAL A 38 8.10 -32.71 -5.38
C VAL A 38 8.52 -33.11 -6.80
N ASN A 39 9.73 -32.74 -7.24
CA ASN A 39 10.19 -32.96 -8.61
C ASN A 39 11.00 -34.25 -8.78
N GLY A 40 11.37 -34.94 -7.69
CA GLY A 40 12.22 -36.14 -7.73
C GLY A 40 13.69 -35.89 -8.08
N ASP A 41 14.08 -34.63 -8.34
CA ASP A 41 15.44 -34.16 -8.57
C ASP A 41 15.60 -32.73 -8.02
N THR A 42 16.83 -32.32 -7.73
CA THR A 42 17.15 -30.97 -7.24
C THR A 42 17.18 -29.90 -8.34
N GLY A 43 16.84 -30.24 -9.59
CA GLY A 43 16.84 -29.33 -10.75
C GLY A 43 18.27 -29.04 -11.21
N ASN A 44 18.77 -29.84 -12.15
CA ASN A 44 20.21 -30.01 -12.37
C ASN A 44 20.86 -29.12 -13.46
N GLU A 45 20.25 -28.01 -13.85
CA GLU A 45 20.84 -27.09 -14.86
C GLU A 45 21.12 -25.71 -14.26
N GLY A 46 22.28 -25.58 -13.61
CA GLY A 46 22.86 -24.28 -13.23
C GLY A 46 22.61 -23.80 -11.79
N TYR A 47 23.10 -24.53 -10.79
CA TYR A 47 23.10 -24.11 -9.37
C TYR A 47 23.62 -22.68 -9.15
N ALA A 48 24.55 -22.20 -9.98
CA ALA A 48 25.03 -20.83 -9.93
C ALA A 48 23.88 -19.82 -10.06
N ASN A 49 22.95 -20.02 -10.99
CA ASN A 49 21.83 -19.10 -11.24
C ASN A 49 20.83 -19.06 -10.09
N VAL A 50 20.62 -20.20 -9.41
CA VAL A 50 19.76 -20.28 -8.22
C VAL A 50 20.40 -19.56 -7.02
N LEU A 51 21.73 -19.60 -6.90
CA LEU A 51 22.45 -19.15 -5.72
C LEU A 51 22.92 -17.69 -5.76
N ILE A 52 23.12 -17.10 -6.95
CA ILE A 52 23.68 -15.74 -7.10
C ILE A 52 22.87 -14.70 -6.31
N LEU A 53 21.54 -14.66 -6.46
CA LEU A 53 20.69 -13.65 -5.81
C LEU A 53 20.53 -13.88 -4.29
N PRO A 54 20.29 -15.11 -3.79
CA PRO A 54 20.35 -15.39 -2.36
C PRO A 54 21.70 -15.03 -1.71
N LEU A 55 22.81 -15.33 -2.40
CA LEU A 55 24.15 -15.04 -1.91
C LEU A 55 24.44 -13.54 -1.93
N SER A 56 23.95 -12.80 -2.93
CA SER A 56 24.07 -11.34 -2.99
C SER A 56 23.37 -10.67 -1.81
N ALA A 57 22.14 -11.10 -1.48
CA ALA A 57 21.41 -10.63 -0.31
C ALA A 57 22.16 -10.94 1.00
N ALA A 58 22.70 -12.17 1.14
CA ALA A 58 23.48 -12.56 2.29
C ALA A 58 24.76 -11.71 2.44
N LEU A 59 25.53 -11.54 1.36
CA LEU A 59 26.76 -10.75 1.36
C LEU A 59 26.49 -9.27 1.67
N ALA A 60 25.46 -8.69 1.07
CA ALA A 60 25.03 -7.32 1.36
C ALA A 60 24.62 -7.14 2.83
N SER A 61 23.91 -8.11 3.41
CA SER A 61 23.54 -8.10 4.83
C SER A 61 24.77 -8.18 5.75
N VAL A 62 25.75 -9.03 5.43
CA VAL A 62 27.01 -9.11 6.19
C VAL A 62 27.74 -7.77 6.16
N ILE A 63 27.90 -7.16 4.98
CA ILE A 63 28.57 -5.85 4.83
C ILE A 63 27.82 -4.78 5.62
N GLY A 64 26.49 -4.75 5.52
CA GLY A 64 25.64 -3.83 6.27
C GLY A 64 25.85 -3.98 7.79
N ARG A 65 25.88 -5.20 8.33
CA ARG A 65 26.11 -5.46 9.76
C ARG A 65 27.52 -5.06 10.20
N ILE A 66 28.55 -5.42 9.44
CA ILE A 66 29.96 -5.05 9.72
C ILE A 66 30.12 -3.52 9.75
N SER A 67 29.45 -2.81 8.86
CA SER A 67 29.56 -1.35 8.78
C SER A 67 29.07 -0.63 10.04
N THR A 68 28.17 -1.25 10.82
CA THR A 68 27.65 -0.67 12.06
C THR A 68 28.52 -0.98 13.27
N SER A 69 29.28 -2.09 13.24
CA SER A 69 30.23 -2.45 14.29
C SER A 69 31.57 -1.72 14.17
N LEU A 70 31.93 -1.27 12.96
CA LEU A 70 33.12 -0.46 12.66
C LEU A 70 32.75 1.00 12.32
N PRO A 71 32.76 1.93 13.29
CA PRO A 71 32.44 3.33 13.03
C PRO A 71 33.50 4.01 12.16
N LEU A 72 33.17 4.28 10.90
CA LEU A 72 34.01 5.02 9.96
C LEU A 72 33.99 6.54 10.21
N THR A 73 32.93 7.06 10.83
CA THR A 73 32.81 8.50 11.14
C THR A 73 32.23 8.72 12.54
N LYS A 74 32.41 9.92 13.11
CA LYS A 74 31.91 10.27 14.46
C LYS A 74 30.39 10.49 14.52
N SER A 75 29.71 10.62 13.38
CA SER A 75 28.27 10.88 13.32
C SER A 75 27.55 9.77 12.57
N THR A 76 26.52 9.22 13.20
CA THR A 76 25.74 8.09 12.68
C THR A 76 25.09 8.40 11.34
N THR A 77 24.58 9.62 11.14
CA THR A 77 23.94 10.02 9.88
C THR A 77 24.94 10.07 8.72
N TYR A 78 26.13 10.63 8.95
CA TYR A 78 27.17 10.69 7.92
C TYR A 78 27.75 9.30 7.64
N GLN A 79 27.88 8.45 8.67
CA GLN A 79 28.28 7.06 8.49
C GLN A 79 27.30 6.29 7.61
N SER A 80 25.99 6.33 7.89
CA SER A 80 25.00 5.65 7.05
C SER A 80 25.07 6.11 5.59
N PHE A 81 25.19 7.43 5.36
CA PHE A 81 25.31 7.96 4.01
C PHE A 81 26.59 7.49 3.29
N THR A 82 27.75 7.58 3.94
CA THR A 82 29.03 7.14 3.36
C THR A 82 29.04 5.65 3.06
N VAL A 83 28.53 4.82 3.98
CA VAL A 83 28.46 3.37 3.78
C VAL A 83 27.47 3.01 2.68
N SER A 84 26.30 3.66 2.60
CA SER A 84 25.37 3.45 1.48
C SER A 84 26.02 3.73 0.13
N PHE A 85 26.83 4.80 0.03
CA PHE A 85 27.58 5.09 -1.20
C PHE A 85 28.62 4.02 -1.53
N ILE A 86 29.34 3.51 -0.51
CA ILE A 86 30.28 2.39 -0.68
C ILE A 86 29.57 1.13 -1.16
N ILE A 87 28.39 0.80 -0.61
CA ILE A 87 27.59 -0.35 -1.03
C ILE A 87 27.20 -0.25 -2.51
N VAL A 88 26.78 0.94 -2.97
CA VAL A 88 26.43 1.15 -4.39
C VAL A 88 27.65 0.90 -5.29
N ILE A 89 28.82 1.49 -4.95
CA ILE A 89 30.04 1.27 -5.72
C ILE A 89 30.44 -0.19 -5.71
N PHE A 90 30.38 -0.84 -4.55
CA PHE A 90 30.78 -2.24 -4.41
C PHE A 90 29.85 -3.18 -5.18
N ALA A 91 28.54 -2.92 -5.21
CA ALA A 91 27.58 -3.66 -6.04
C ALA A 91 27.96 -3.58 -7.52
N LEU A 92 28.24 -2.37 -8.02
CA LEU A 92 28.63 -2.14 -9.42
C LEU A 92 29.99 -2.79 -9.75
N LEU A 93 30.96 -2.75 -8.83
CA LEU A 93 32.26 -3.40 -9.02
C LEU A 93 32.13 -4.92 -9.05
N ILE A 94 31.34 -5.52 -8.14
CA ILE A 94 31.13 -6.98 -8.16
C ILE A 94 30.48 -7.40 -9.48
N ASP A 95 29.41 -6.71 -9.89
CA ASP A 95 28.71 -7.01 -11.14
C ASP A 95 29.67 -6.92 -12.34
N PHE A 96 30.50 -5.86 -12.39
CA PHE A 96 31.50 -5.67 -13.44
C PHE A 96 32.60 -6.73 -13.46
N PHE A 97 33.13 -7.13 -12.30
CA PHE A 97 34.22 -8.12 -12.24
C PHE A 97 33.73 -9.57 -12.37
N ALA A 98 32.52 -9.86 -11.91
CA ALA A 98 31.92 -11.18 -12.00
C ALA A 98 31.20 -11.42 -13.34
N ASP A 99 31.02 -10.38 -14.16
CA ASP A 99 30.33 -10.40 -15.45
C ASP A 99 28.92 -10.99 -15.34
N PHE A 100 28.21 -10.67 -14.24
CA PHE A 100 26.84 -11.13 -14.05
C PHE A 100 25.88 -10.43 -15.01
N ASN A 101 26.15 -9.14 -15.32
CA ASN A 101 25.28 -8.26 -16.11
C ASN A 101 23.81 -8.41 -15.69
N ASN A 102 23.56 -8.27 -14.38
CA ASN A 102 22.24 -8.53 -13.80
C ASN A 102 21.75 -7.38 -12.90
N ASN A 103 20.79 -6.61 -13.38
CA ASN A 103 20.22 -5.46 -12.68
C ASN A 103 19.49 -5.88 -11.38
N LEU A 104 18.88 -7.06 -11.36
CA LEU A 104 18.25 -7.60 -10.16
C LEU A 104 19.27 -7.93 -9.07
N PHE A 105 20.48 -8.37 -9.44
CA PHE A 105 21.59 -8.53 -8.50
C PHE A 105 21.96 -7.20 -7.85
N ILE A 106 22.18 -6.15 -8.66
CA ILE A 106 22.55 -4.81 -8.17
C ILE A 106 21.48 -4.27 -7.21
N LEU A 107 20.20 -4.38 -7.58
CA LEU A 107 19.08 -3.90 -6.77
C LEU A 107 18.94 -4.66 -5.46
N THR A 108 19.08 -5.98 -5.50
CA THR A 108 19.02 -6.84 -4.31
C THR A 108 20.15 -6.47 -3.35
N PHE A 109 21.37 -6.34 -3.88
CA PHE A 109 22.55 -6.00 -3.09
C PHE A 109 22.43 -4.63 -2.44
N ILE A 110 22.05 -3.59 -3.20
CA ILE A 110 21.87 -2.23 -2.68
C ILE A 110 20.72 -2.18 -1.69
N GLY A 111 19.57 -2.76 -2.02
CA GLY A 111 18.37 -2.74 -1.20
C GLY A 111 18.58 -3.41 0.16
N VAL A 112 19.08 -4.66 0.17
CA VAL A 112 19.36 -5.40 1.41
C VAL A 112 20.47 -4.72 2.20
N GLY A 113 21.52 -4.24 1.53
CA GLY A 113 22.63 -3.55 2.17
C GLY A 113 22.20 -2.29 2.92
N ILE A 114 21.47 -1.39 2.24
CA ILE A 114 21.00 -0.13 2.82
C ILE A 114 20.01 -0.38 3.97
N LEU A 115 19.01 -1.26 3.78
CA LEU A 115 18.04 -1.57 4.83
C LEU A 115 18.70 -2.20 6.05
N THR A 116 19.69 -3.07 5.83
CA THR A 116 20.46 -3.69 6.92
C THR A 116 21.25 -2.65 7.72
N ILE A 117 21.85 -1.64 7.07
CA ILE A 117 22.53 -0.54 7.77
C ILE A 117 21.56 0.20 8.70
N PHE A 118 20.37 0.55 8.20
CA PHE A 118 19.39 1.29 9.00
C PHE A 118 18.86 0.47 10.18
N LEU A 119 18.50 -0.80 9.94
CA LEU A 119 17.96 -1.68 10.98
C LEU A 119 19.02 -2.05 12.03
N SER A 120 20.23 -2.43 11.59
CA SER A 120 21.33 -2.78 12.47
C SER A 120 21.83 -1.55 13.25
N GLY A 121 21.91 -0.37 12.61
CA GLY A 121 22.22 0.90 13.27
C GLY A 121 21.19 1.30 14.34
N ALA A 122 19.92 0.96 14.12
CA ALA A 122 18.85 1.12 15.11
C ALA A 122 18.78 -0.03 16.14
N LYS A 123 19.73 -0.98 16.13
CA LYS A 123 19.77 -2.18 16.98
C LYS A 123 18.53 -3.09 16.85
N ARG A 124 17.92 -3.13 15.67
CA ARG A 124 16.77 -3.98 15.35
C ARG A 124 17.25 -5.25 14.64
N ILE A 125 17.94 -6.11 15.36
CA ILE A 125 18.62 -7.30 14.80
C ILE A 125 17.61 -8.32 14.27
N GLU A 126 16.48 -8.49 14.97
CA GLU A 126 15.40 -9.39 14.57
C GLU A 126 14.77 -8.99 13.24
N GLU A 127 14.51 -7.69 13.05
CA GLU A 127 13.99 -7.15 11.78
C GLU A 127 14.99 -7.37 10.64
N THR A 128 16.29 -7.27 10.91
CA THR A 128 17.35 -7.55 9.92
C THR A 128 17.35 -9.03 9.50
N ASN A 129 17.16 -9.97 10.43
CA ASN A 129 17.06 -11.40 10.14
C ASN A 129 15.80 -11.72 9.32
N LEU A 130 14.66 -11.13 9.68
CA LEU A 130 13.40 -11.30 8.94
C LEU A 130 13.49 -10.71 7.52
N LEU A 131 14.10 -9.53 7.37
CA LEU A 131 14.37 -8.94 6.06
C LEU A 131 15.16 -9.90 5.18
N LEU A 132 16.26 -10.44 5.71
CA LEU A 132 17.11 -11.37 4.99
C LEU A 132 16.34 -12.64 4.57
N SER A 133 15.59 -13.24 5.50
CA SER A 133 14.77 -14.43 5.22
C SER A 133 13.70 -14.17 4.17
N THR A 134 13.10 -12.98 4.19
CA THR A 134 12.06 -12.57 3.24
C THR A 134 12.64 -12.39 1.83
N VAL A 135 13.82 -11.77 1.69
CA VAL A 135 14.45 -11.51 0.39
C VAL A 135 15.08 -12.79 -0.19
N ILE A 136 15.82 -13.56 0.61
CA ILE A 136 16.35 -14.85 0.16
C ILE A 136 15.20 -15.79 -0.21
N GLY A 137 14.18 -15.87 0.63
CA GLY A 137 12.99 -16.66 0.37
C GLY A 137 12.26 -16.26 -0.91
N PHE A 138 12.23 -14.96 -1.24
CA PHE A 138 11.63 -14.45 -2.49
C PHE A 138 12.39 -14.97 -3.72
N HIS A 139 13.72 -14.85 -3.74
CA HIS A 139 14.51 -15.34 -4.87
C HIS A 139 14.40 -16.85 -5.05
N LEU A 140 14.43 -17.60 -3.95
CA LEU A 140 14.26 -19.06 -3.98
C LEU A 140 12.85 -19.48 -4.39
N ALA A 141 11.83 -18.72 -4.00
CA ALA A 141 10.47 -18.96 -4.45
C ALA A 141 10.35 -18.80 -5.97
N ILE A 142 11.01 -17.79 -6.57
CA ILE A 142 11.06 -17.63 -8.03
C ILE A 142 11.73 -18.85 -8.67
N SER A 143 12.91 -19.24 -8.19
CA SER A 143 13.62 -20.42 -8.71
C SER A 143 12.77 -21.68 -8.61
N TYR A 144 12.12 -21.89 -7.47
CA TYR A 144 11.26 -23.06 -7.23
C TYR A 144 10.07 -23.07 -8.18
N ALA A 145 9.33 -21.97 -8.27
CA ALA A 145 8.15 -21.87 -9.13
C ALA A 145 8.50 -22.00 -10.62
N SER A 146 9.68 -21.52 -11.03
CA SER A 146 10.18 -21.67 -12.40
C SER A 146 10.63 -23.11 -12.75
N SER A 147 10.88 -23.95 -11.74
CA SER A 147 11.37 -25.31 -11.90
C SER A 147 10.25 -26.37 -12.02
N LEU A 148 8.99 -25.96 -11.88
CA LEU A 148 7.85 -26.87 -11.92
C LEU A 148 7.68 -27.49 -13.31
N ILE A 149 7.40 -28.80 -13.33
CA ILE A 149 7.14 -29.56 -14.54
C ILE A 149 5.64 -29.84 -14.58
N PHE A 150 5.00 -29.46 -15.69
CA PHE A 150 3.56 -29.63 -15.89
C PHE A 150 3.26 -30.73 -16.89
N ASP A 151 2.11 -31.39 -16.70
CA ASP A 151 1.60 -32.35 -17.67
C ASP A 151 1.29 -31.66 -19.01
N PRO A 152 1.63 -32.26 -20.16
CA PRO A 152 1.42 -31.66 -21.48
C PRO A 152 -0.03 -31.32 -21.82
N GLY A 153 -1.01 -31.89 -21.09
CA GLY A 153 -2.44 -31.65 -21.28
C GLY A 153 -3.06 -30.62 -20.34
N LEU A 154 -2.30 -30.07 -19.38
CA LEU A 154 -2.82 -29.09 -18.42
C LEU A 154 -3.05 -27.74 -19.11
N ASP A 155 -4.19 -27.09 -18.85
CA ASP A 155 -4.48 -25.78 -19.44
C ASP A 155 -3.56 -24.68 -18.88
N ILE A 156 -3.36 -23.61 -19.68
CA ILE A 156 -2.42 -22.54 -19.37
C ILE A 156 -2.79 -21.78 -18.09
N ASP A 157 -4.08 -21.64 -17.79
CA ASP A 157 -4.54 -20.89 -16.61
C ASP A 157 -4.32 -21.70 -15.33
N SER A 158 -4.55 -23.01 -15.38
CA SER A 158 -4.19 -23.94 -14.31
C SER A 158 -2.68 -23.97 -14.08
N GLN A 159 -1.86 -24.05 -15.14
CA GLN A 159 -0.40 -23.93 -15.01
C GLN A 159 0.02 -22.63 -14.32
N ARG A 160 -0.52 -21.48 -14.75
CA ARG A 160 -0.22 -20.16 -14.14
C ARG A 160 -0.68 -20.10 -12.68
N THR A 161 -1.83 -20.69 -12.38
CA THR A 161 -2.35 -20.79 -11.01
C THR A 161 -1.40 -21.58 -10.12
N ASP A 162 -0.94 -22.74 -10.58
CA ASP A 162 -0.02 -23.60 -9.85
C ASP A 162 1.35 -22.95 -9.63
N ILE A 163 1.90 -22.26 -10.64
CA ILE A 163 3.13 -21.46 -10.50
C ILE A 163 2.94 -20.39 -9.41
N GLY A 164 1.81 -19.67 -9.43
CA GLY A 164 1.49 -18.65 -8.43
C GLY A 164 1.35 -19.22 -7.02
N ILE A 165 0.65 -20.35 -6.88
CA ILE A 165 0.46 -21.05 -5.60
C ILE A 165 1.81 -21.53 -5.05
N ALA A 166 2.64 -22.14 -5.88
CA ALA A 166 3.97 -22.61 -5.49
C ALA A 166 4.87 -21.47 -5.05
N PHE A 167 4.92 -20.38 -5.83
CA PHE A 167 5.68 -19.18 -5.50
C PHE A 167 5.25 -18.60 -4.13
N ILE A 168 3.95 -18.34 -3.94
CA ILE A 168 3.46 -17.72 -2.70
C ILE A 168 3.63 -18.66 -1.50
N SER A 169 3.35 -19.95 -1.67
CA SER A 169 3.52 -20.95 -0.60
C SER A 169 4.98 -21.02 -0.15
N PHE A 170 5.91 -21.09 -1.09
CA PHE A 170 7.33 -21.18 -0.79
C PHE A 170 7.84 -19.92 -0.11
N TRP A 171 7.38 -18.76 -0.59
CA TRP A 171 7.77 -17.48 -0.02
C TRP A 171 7.25 -17.30 1.41
N LEU A 172 5.98 -17.63 1.66
CA LEU A 172 5.40 -17.58 3.00
C LEU A 172 6.03 -18.61 3.95
N ALA A 173 6.36 -19.81 3.48
CA ALA A 173 7.10 -20.80 4.24
C ALA A 173 8.48 -20.28 4.65
N SER A 174 9.20 -19.65 3.72
CA SER A 174 10.50 -19.02 3.96
C SER A 174 10.42 -17.88 5.00
N ILE A 175 9.39 -17.03 4.91
CA ILE A 175 9.16 -15.96 5.89
C ILE A 175 8.86 -16.55 7.28
N SER A 176 8.00 -17.57 7.35
CA SER A 176 7.65 -18.23 8.61
C SER A 176 8.85 -18.91 9.26
N ILE A 177 9.67 -19.62 8.49
CA ILE A 177 10.94 -20.19 8.97
C ILE A 177 11.86 -19.08 9.47
N GLY A 178 11.88 -17.91 8.82
CA GLY A 178 12.56 -16.72 9.31
C GLY A 178 12.15 -16.32 10.73
N PHE A 179 10.86 -16.33 11.07
CA PHE A 179 10.39 -16.07 12.43
C PHE A 179 10.87 -17.13 13.43
N THR A 180 10.89 -18.40 13.03
CA THR A 180 11.40 -19.49 13.86
C THR A 180 12.89 -19.36 14.13
N LEU A 181 13.68 -19.09 13.09
CA LEU A 181 15.13 -18.85 13.20
C LEU A 181 15.44 -17.61 14.04
N MET A 182 14.71 -16.52 13.84
CA MET A 182 14.81 -15.31 14.65
C MET A 182 14.65 -15.64 16.14
N GLY A 183 13.66 -16.46 16.52
CA GLY A 183 13.44 -16.89 17.89
C GLY A 183 14.54 -17.79 18.46
N LEU A 184 15.08 -18.70 17.64
CA LEU A 184 16.16 -19.62 18.03
C LEU A 184 17.52 -18.93 18.21
N LEU A 185 17.82 -17.96 17.33
CA LEU A 185 19.12 -17.27 17.30
C LEU A 185 19.20 -16.13 18.33
N ARG A 186 18.05 -15.55 18.71
CA ARG A 186 17.96 -14.44 19.66
C ARG A 186 18.54 -14.80 21.04
N GLY A 187 19.55 -14.05 21.47
CA GLY A 187 20.23 -14.23 22.75
C GLY A 187 21.18 -15.43 22.81
N VAL A 188 21.34 -16.17 21.69
CA VAL A 188 22.27 -17.29 21.55
C VAL A 188 23.42 -16.89 20.63
N VAL A 189 23.08 -16.51 19.40
CA VAL A 189 24.02 -16.07 18.36
C VAL A 189 23.92 -14.56 18.14
N ASP A 190 22.69 -14.05 18.17
CA ASP A 190 22.39 -12.63 18.00
C ASP A 190 22.15 -11.96 19.36
N LYS A 191 22.53 -10.69 19.45
CA LYS A 191 22.15 -9.84 20.58
C LYS A 191 20.66 -9.58 20.55
N VAL A 192 20.09 -9.38 21.74
CA VAL A 192 18.68 -9.00 21.88
C VAL A 192 18.51 -7.60 21.31
N GLY A 193 17.71 -7.47 20.26
CA GLY A 193 17.44 -6.18 19.65
C GLY A 193 16.44 -5.34 20.42
N ILE A 194 16.45 -4.03 20.11
CA ILE A 194 15.61 -3.00 20.73
C ILE A 194 14.58 -2.57 19.68
N SER A 195 13.49 -3.33 19.57
CA SER A 195 12.36 -3.02 18.68
C SER A 195 11.05 -3.10 19.45
N SER A 196 10.13 -2.17 19.20
CA SER A 196 8.80 -2.19 19.83
C SER A 196 8.01 -3.48 19.55
N LEU A 197 8.28 -4.13 18.40
CA LEU A 197 7.58 -5.34 17.99
C LEU A 197 8.17 -6.59 18.64
N PHE A 198 9.50 -6.66 18.79
CA PHE A 198 10.20 -7.89 19.18
C PHE A 198 10.85 -7.84 20.57
N GLU A 199 10.94 -6.67 21.22
CA GLU A 199 11.62 -6.52 22.52
C GLU A 199 11.03 -7.41 23.62
N GLU A 200 9.70 -7.57 23.66
CA GLU A 200 9.03 -8.41 24.67
C GLU A 200 9.14 -9.92 24.43
N ILE A 201 9.69 -10.35 23.28
CA ILE A 201 9.87 -11.77 22.98
C ILE A 201 10.91 -12.38 23.90
N PRO A 202 10.57 -13.46 24.62
CA PRO A 202 11.50 -14.12 25.53
C PRO A 202 12.62 -14.83 24.76
N ILE A 203 13.79 -14.93 25.40
CA ILE A 203 14.90 -15.74 24.90
C ILE A 203 14.49 -17.21 24.96
N PHE A 204 14.77 -17.97 23.89
CA PHE A 204 14.39 -19.37 23.74
C PHE A 204 14.77 -20.25 24.96
N THR A 205 15.94 -20.03 25.55
CA THR A 205 16.42 -20.77 26.73
C THR A 205 15.56 -20.54 27.97
N LYS A 206 14.83 -19.42 28.06
CA LYS A 206 13.94 -19.09 29.17
C LYS A 206 12.50 -19.50 28.91
N ASN A 207 12.02 -19.34 27.67
CA ASN A 207 10.66 -19.70 27.29
C ASN A 207 10.62 -20.15 25.82
N LYS A 208 10.15 -21.38 25.62
CA LYS A 208 10.09 -22.04 24.31
C LYS A 208 8.81 -21.74 23.53
N SER A 209 7.80 -21.12 24.15
CA SER A 209 6.47 -20.98 23.54
C SER A 209 6.49 -20.26 22.20
N PHE A 210 7.27 -19.18 22.05
CA PHE A 210 7.37 -18.45 20.79
C PHE A 210 7.88 -19.35 19.65
N VAL A 211 8.99 -20.06 19.90
CA VAL A 211 9.60 -20.98 18.91
C VAL A 211 8.67 -22.16 18.62
N ILE A 212 7.93 -22.67 19.59
CA ILE A 212 6.97 -23.76 19.37
C ILE A 212 5.85 -23.30 18.43
N PHE A 213 5.19 -22.17 18.73
CA PHE A 213 4.12 -21.65 17.89
C PHE A 213 4.62 -21.28 16.49
N SER A 214 5.78 -20.61 16.38
CA SER A 214 6.36 -20.27 15.08
C SER A 214 6.74 -21.52 14.27
N SER A 215 7.27 -22.57 14.91
CA SER A 215 7.59 -23.84 14.25
C SER A 215 6.33 -24.53 13.71
N ILE A 216 5.24 -24.53 14.47
CA ILE A 216 3.96 -25.07 14.01
C ILE A 216 3.46 -24.29 12.78
N ILE A 217 3.52 -22.95 12.83
CA ILE A 217 3.14 -22.10 11.69
C ILE A 217 4.04 -22.37 10.47
N SER A 218 5.35 -22.55 10.67
CA SER A 218 6.28 -22.93 9.59
C SER A 218 5.90 -24.25 8.94
N ILE A 219 5.54 -25.27 9.72
CA ILE A 219 5.09 -26.56 9.18
C ILE A 219 3.83 -26.38 8.33
N ILE A 220 2.89 -25.55 8.77
CA ILE A 220 1.63 -25.32 8.06
C ILE A 220 1.84 -24.64 6.71
N TYR A 221 2.77 -23.70 6.61
CA TYR A 221 3.11 -23.11 5.32
C TYR A 221 3.90 -24.03 4.38
N ILE A 222 4.48 -25.12 4.90
CA ILE A 222 5.12 -26.15 4.07
C ILE A 222 4.07 -27.10 3.48
N ILE A 223 2.95 -27.36 4.14
CA ILE A 223 1.94 -28.33 3.68
C ILE A 223 1.45 -28.06 2.24
N PRO A 224 1.10 -26.82 1.83
CA PRO A 224 0.66 -26.54 0.45
C PRO A 224 1.72 -26.80 -0.63
N LEU A 225 2.99 -26.94 -0.27
CA LEU A 225 4.07 -27.22 -1.22
C LEU A 225 4.11 -28.69 -1.63
N PHE A 226 3.46 -29.57 -0.88
CA PHE A 226 3.28 -30.96 -1.27
C PHE A 226 1.98 -31.08 -2.07
N GLN A 227 2.11 -31.23 -3.39
CA GLN A 227 0.99 -31.57 -4.26
C GLN A 227 0.65 -33.05 -4.03
N TYR A 228 -0.56 -33.33 -3.54
CA TYR A 228 -1.06 -34.70 -3.46
C TYR A 228 -1.63 -35.09 -4.83
N ASP A 229 -1.28 -36.28 -5.32
CA ASP A 229 -1.73 -36.82 -6.61
C ASP A 229 -3.23 -36.55 -6.82
N SER A 230 -3.59 -35.96 -7.98
CA SER A 230 -4.90 -35.39 -8.36
C SER A 230 -5.22 -33.93 -7.94
N PHE A 231 -4.24 -33.02 -8.03
CA PHE A 231 -4.39 -31.57 -8.24
C PHE A 231 -5.29 -30.77 -7.28
N GLN A 232 -5.58 -31.26 -6.08
CA GLN A 232 -6.25 -30.45 -5.08
C GLN A 232 -5.45 -30.47 -3.78
N SER A 233 -4.65 -29.43 -3.58
CA SER A 233 -3.98 -29.16 -2.29
C SER A 233 -4.88 -28.27 -1.43
N LEU A 234 -4.67 -28.30 -0.10
CA LEU A 234 -5.31 -27.36 0.83
C LEU A 234 -5.11 -25.88 0.44
N GLY A 235 -4.06 -25.58 -0.32
CA GLY A 235 -3.81 -24.27 -0.89
C GLY A 235 -3.27 -23.24 0.12
N VAL A 236 -2.79 -22.12 -0.45
CA VAL A 236 -2.20 -21.01 0.32
C VAL A 236 -3.21 -20.38 1.28
N MET A 237 -4.46 -20.21 0.85
CA MET A 237 -5.48 -19.53 1.63
C MET A 237 -5.82 -20.29 2.91
N TRP A 238 -5.83 -21.63 2.86
CA TRP A 238 -5.97 -22.45 4.05
C TRP A 238 -4.79 -22.25 5.00
N ALA A 239 -3.55 -22.24 4.50
CA ALA A 239 -2.36 -22.05 5.35
C ALA A 239 -2.35 -20.67 6.04
N VAL A 240 -2.69 -19.61 5.30
CA VAL A 240 -2.83 -18.25 5.86
C VAL A 240 -3.94 -18.18 6.91
N SER A 241 -5.10 -18.79 6.63
CA SER A 241 -6.22 -18.82 7.58
C SER A 241 -5.89 -19.64 8.83
N THR A 242 -5.21 -20.77 8.67
CA THR A 242 -4.74 -21.61 9.78
C THR A 242 -3.74 -20.87 10.67
N ASN A 243 -2.83 -20.10 10.08
CA ASN A 243 -1.92 -19.22 10.84
C ASN A 243 -2.71 -18.24 11.73
N VAL A 244 -3.72 -17.55 11.17
CA VAL A 244 -4.58 -16.66 11.95
C VAL A 244 -5.27 -17.40 13.10
N VAL A 245 -5.82 -18.60 12.84
CA VAL A 245 -6.44 -19.44 13.87
C VAL A 245 -5.45 -19.81 14.97
N ILE A 246 -4.21 -20.16 14.64
CA ILE A 246 -3.16 -20.48 15.62
C ILE A 246 -2.79 -19.27 16.45
N LEU A 247 -2.70 -18.09 15.85
CA LEU A 247 -2.44 -16.86 16.59
C LEU A 247 -3.59 -16.52 17.56
N ILE A 248 -4.84 -16.73 17.14
CA ILE A 248 -6.03 -16.56 18.01
C ILE A 248 -6.00 -17.60 19.14
N TYR A 249 -5.66 -18.85 18.83
CA TYR A 249 -5.52 -19.90 19.83
C TYR A 249 -4.40 -19.57 20.84
N ALA A 250 -3.24 -19.13 20.36
CA ALA A 250 -2.14 -18.69 21.21
C ALA A 250 -2.59 -17.54 22.14
N PHE A 251 -3.33 -16.56 21.61
CA PHE A 251 -3.92 -15.49 22.40
C PHE A 251 -4.85 -16.02 23.50
N CYS A 252 -5.78 -16.92 23.15
CA CYS A 252 -6.68 -17.54 24.11
C CYS A 252 -5.92 -18.35 25.17
N TYR A 253 -4.87 -19.06 24.77
CA TYR A 253 -4.02 -19.86 25.67
C TYR A 253 -3.34 -18.96 26.72
N PHE A 254 -2.75 -17.84 26.31
CA PHE A 254 -2.09 -16.91 27.24
C PHE A 254 -3.04 -16.10 28.12
N GLU A 255 -4.30 -15.90 27.70
CA GLU A 255 -5.36 -15.29 28.52
C GLU A 255 -6.13 -16.30 29.40
N LYS A 256 -5.73 -17.59 29.40
CA LYS A 256 -6.44 -18.70 30.08
C LYS A 256 -7.87 -18.95 29.58
N TRP A 257 -8.20 -18.50 28.37
CA TRP A 257 -9.47 -18.75 27.70
C TRP A 257 -9.47 -20.10 26.99
N HIS A 258 -9.08 -21.15 27.71
CA HIS A 258 -8.85 -22.48 27.14
C HIS A 258 -10.11 -23.08 26.49
N VAL A 259 -11.30 -22.82 27.04
CA VAL A 259 -12.56 -23.30 26.43
C VAL A 259 -12.77 -22.66 25.04
N LEU A 260 -12.65 -21.34 24.95
CA LEU A 260 -12.79 -20.62 23.69
C LEU A 260 -11.72 -21.03 22.67
N GLY A 261 -10.46 -21.12 23.11
CA GLY A 261 -9.35 -21.54 22.26
C GLY A 261 -9.54 -22.95 21.71
N SER A 262 -9.92 -23.91 22.56
CA SER A 262 -10.17 -25.30 22.13
C SER A 262 -11.37 -25.42 21.19
N MET A 263 -12.44 -24.64 21.40
CA MET A 263 -13.56 -24.60 20.46
C MET A 263 -13.13 -24.08 19.09
N ILE A 264 -12.36 -22.99 19.05
CA ILE A 264 -11.85 -22.44 17.78
C ILE A 264 -10.99 -23.47 17.05
N LEU A 265 -10.05 -24.11 17.74
CA LEU A 265 -9.18 -25.14 17.16
C LEU A 265 -9.97 -26.35 16.63
N VAL A 266 -10.91 -26.87 17.41
CA VAL A 266 -11.69 -28.04 17.01
C VAL A 266 -12.57 -27.74 15.80
N ASN A 267 -13.22 -26.57 15.75
CA ASN A 267 -14.03 -26.21 14.59
C ASN A 267 -13.17 -25.92 13.35
N TRP A 268 -11.96 -25.36 13.50
CA TRP A 268 -11.03 -25.22 12.37
C TRP A 268 -10.49 -26.57 11.88
N PHE A 269 -10.26 -27.52 12.80
CA PHE A 269 -9.88 -28.88 12.45
C PHE A 269 -10.99 -29.59 11.68
N ILE A 270 -12.24 -29.49 12.14
CA ILE A 270 -13.42 -30.02 11.42
C ILE A 270 -13.54 -29.40 10.03
N PHE A 271 -13.41 -28.07 9.93
CA PHE A 271 -13.40 -27.37 8.64
C PHE A 271 -12.30 -27.89 7.71
N THR A 272 -11.09 -28.11 8.23
CA THR A 272 -9.97 -28.64 7.44
C THR A 272 -10.26 -30.06 6.96
N MET A 273 -10.83 -30.92 7.82
CA MET A 273 -11.19 -32.30 7.44
C MET A 273 -12.31 -32.33 6.40
N ALA A 274 -13.33 -31.48 6.54
CA ALA A 274 -14.39 -31.35 5.57
C ALA A 274 -13.87 -30.81 4.22
N HIS A 275 -12.98 -29.82 4.26
CA HIS A 275 -12.38 -29.26 3.05
C HIS A 275 -11.48 -30.27 2.33
N LEU A 276 -10.71 -31.10 3.05
CA LEU A 276 -9.96 -32.20 2.45
C LEU A 276 -10.91 -33.18 1.72
N GLN A 277 -12.13 -33.38 2.24
CA GLN A 277 -13.10 -34.26 1.61
C GLN A 277 -13.67 -33.63 0.34
N GLU A 278 -14.04 -32.34 0.40
CA GLU A 278 -14.47 -31.57 -0.79
C GLU A 278 -13.42 -31.62 -1.90
N ILE A 279 -12.15 -31.69 -1.49
CA ILE A 279 -10.98 -31.75 -2.34
C ILE A 279 -10.73 -33.14 -2.96
N GLY A 280 -11.51 -34.15 -2.55
CA GLY A 280 -11.46 -35.52 -3.08
C GLY A 280 -10.48 -36.45 -2.38
N ASN A 281 -10.01 -36.10 -1.17
CA ASN A 281 -9.13 -36.98 -0.39
C ASN A 281 -9.94 -38.10 0.28
N THR A 282 -9.51 -39.36 0.12
CA THR A 282 -10.23 -40.57 0.58
C THR A 282 -9.71 -41.09 1.93
N PHE A 283 -9.13 -40.23 2.77
CA PHE A 283 -8.53 -40.62 4.05
C PHE A 283 -9.55 -41.13 5.10
N TYR A 284 -10.85 -40.91 4.89
CA TYR A 284 -11.92 -41.21 5.86
C TYR A 284 -12.87 -42.30 5.36
N PRO A 285 -13.65 -42.92 6.27
CA PRO A 285 -14.66 -43.91 5.88
C PRO A 285 -15.72 -43.33 4.93
N ASP A 286 -16.16 -44.12 3.96
CA ASP A 286 -17.17 -43.79 2.93
C ASP A 286 -18.45 -43.13 3.49
N ILE A 287 -18.76 -43.37 4.77
CA ILE A 287 -19.91 -42.78 5.46
C ILE A 287 -19.90 -41.25 5.48
N PHE A 288 -18.75 -40.60 5.33
CA PHE A 288 -18.64 -39.14 5.28
C PHE A 288 -18.83 -38.57 3.86
N GLU A 289 -18.65 -39.39 2.82
CA GLU A 289 -18.72 -39.00 1.41
C GLU A 289 -20.15 -38.97 0.86
N GLU A 290 -21.06 -39.74 1.45
CA GLU A 290 -22.43 -39.81 0.96
C GLU A 290 -23.22 -38.51 1.21
N GLU A 291 -23.85 -37.97 0.16
CA GLU A 291 -24.94 -36.96 0.25
C GLU A 291 -26.26 -37.57 0.79
N SER A 292 -26.16 -38.45 1.79
CA SER A 292 -27.27 -39.13 2.43
C SER A 292 -27.55 -38.52 3.82
N PHE A 293 -28.71 -38.83 4.40
CA PHE A 293 -28.98 -38.49 5.80
C PHE A 293 -27.89 -39.05 6.73
N THR A 294 -27.34 -40.22 6.40
CA THR A 294 -26.27 -40.88 7.16
C THR A 294 -24.98 -40.06 7.13
N GLY A 295 -24.59 -39.52 5.97
CA GLY A 295 -23.41 -38.64 5.85
C GLY A 295 -23.59 -37.32 6.61
N ALA A 296 -24.72 -36.65 6.40
CA ALA A 296 -25.04 -35.42 7.13
C ALA A 296 -25.09 -35.64 8.66
N PHE A 297 -25.70 -36.74 9.12
CA PHE A 297 -25.76 -37.09 10.53
C PHE A 297 -24.38 -37.45 11.09
N SER A 298 -23.52 -38.12 10.32
CA SER A 298 -22.15 -38.46 10.75
C SER A 298 -21.30 -37.21 10.95
N TRP A 299 -21.38 -36.25 10.03
CA TRP A 299 -20.73 -34.94 10.16
C TRP A 299 -21.26 -34.15 11.37
N PHE A 300 -22.58 -34.11 11.57
CA PHE A 300 -23.18 -33.52 12.76
C PHE A 300 -22.72 -34.21 14.05
N PHE A 301 -22.71 -35.54 14.08
CA PHE A 301 -22.36 -36.34 15.25
C PHE A 301 -20.91 -36.11 15.68
N ILE A 302 -19.96 -36.19 14.74
CA ILE A 302 -18.55 -35.88 15.01
C ILE A 302 -18.40 -34.43 15.48
N THR A 303 -19.02 -33.48 14.79
CA THR A 303 -18.94 -32.05 15.16
C THR A 303 -19.44 -31.81 16.57
N PHE A 304 -20.59 -32.38 16.92
CA PHE A 304 -21.19 -32.27 18.24
C PHE A 304 -20.27 -32.86 19.32
N TRP A 305 -19.83 -34.12 19.15
CA TRP A 305 -19.04 -34.80 20.19
C TRP A 305 -17.62 -34.27 20.33
N LEU A 306 -16.98 -33.81 19.24
CA LEU A 306 -15.70 -33.12 19.33
C LEU A 306 -15.82 -31.80 20.09
N ASN A 307 -16.88 -31.02 19.86
CA ASN A 307 -17.13 -29.78 20.62
C ASN A 307 -17.46 -30.06 22.09
N VAL A 308 -18.29 -31.08 22.39
CA VAL A 308 -18.56 -31.52 23.77
C VAL A 308 -17.28 -31.98 24.46
N GLY A 309 -16.44 -32.75 23.76
CA GLY A 309 -15.13 -33.20 24.24
C GLY A 309 -14.20 -32.02 24.54
N ALA A 310 -14.10 -31.06 23.63
CA ALA A 310 -13.31 -29.84 23.81
C ALA A 310 -13.75 -29.05 25.05
N ILE A 311 -15.05 -28.79 25.20
CA ILE A 311 -15.59 -28.06 26.35
C ILE A 311 -15.32 -28.85 27.64
N THR A 312 -15.53 -30.16 27.65
CA THR A 312 -15.37 -31.00 28.84
C THR A 312 -13.91 -31.11 29.27
N MET A 313 -12.98 -31.32 28.34
CA MET A 313 -11.56 -31.39 28.64
C MET A 313 -11.01 -30.03 29.09
N SER A 314 -11.39 -28.96 28.39
CA SER A 314 -10.95 -27.60 28.71
C SER A 314 -11.52 -27.10 30.02
N SER A 315 -12.78 -27.43 30.37
CA SER A 315 -13.40 -27.05 31.65
C SER A 315 -12.86 -27.84 32.85
N LYS A 316 -12.32 -29.04 32.63
CA LYS A 316 -11.62 -29.83 33.66
C LYS A 316 -10.16 -29.42 33.87
N GLY A 317 -9.66 -28.45 33.10
CA GLY A 317 -8.32 -27.90 33.25
C GLY A 317 -7.22 -28.73 32.57
N PHE A 318 -7.58 -29.59 31.61
CA PHE A 318 -6.63 -30.46 30.91
C PHE A 318 -5.54 -29.66 30.15
N PHE A 319 -5.91 -28.50 29.61
CA PHE A 319 -5.01 -27.61 28.85
C PHE A 319 -4.39 -26.49 29.69
N GLY A 320 -4.62 -26.49 31.00
CA GLY A 320 -4.14 -25.45 31.92
C GLY A 320 -5.22 -24.94 32.86
N ASP A 321 -4.80 -24.02 33.72
CA ASP A 321 -5.69 -23.35 34.69
C ASP A 321 -6.68 -22.41 33.98
N ILE A 322 -7.96 -22.50 34.33
CA ILE A 322 -9.07 -21.74 33.72
C ILE A 322 -9.47 -20.55 34.60
N ALA A 323 -8.85 -20.40 35.78
CA ALA A 323 -9.18 -19.31 36.67
C ALA A 323 -8.96 -17.94 35.99
N PRO A 324 -9.94 -17.03 36.07
CA PRO A 324 -9.85 -15.74 35.38
C PRO A 324 -8.65 -14.95 35.89
N MET A 325 -7.82 -14.46 34.96
CA MET A 325 -6.69 -13.61 35.31
C MET A 325 -7.17 -12.24 35.80
N ARG A 326 -6.61 -11.76 36.92
CA ARG A 326 -6.87 -10.40 37.43
C ARG A 326 -6.17 -9.31 36.61
N SER A 327 -5.03 -9.65 36.01
CA SER A 327 -4.22 -8.77 35.17
C SER A 327 -4.17 -9.30 33.74
N ARG A 328 -4.01 -8.39 32.76
CA ARG A 328 -3.83 -8.76 31.35
C ARG A 328 -2.56 -9.59 31.16
N SER A 329 -2.55 -10.53 30.22
CA SER A 329 -1.33 -11.26 29.86
C SER A 329 -0.31 -10.32 29.20
N LYS A 330 0.97 -10.73 29.20
CA LYS A 330 2.03 -10.01 28.48
C LYS A 330 1.72 -9.90 26.98
N LEU A 331 1.20 -10.98 26.37
CA LEU A 331 0.81 -10.97 24.96
C LEU A 331 -0.29 -9.94 24.68
N ARG A 332 -1.26 -9.78 25.59
CA ARG A 332 -2.30 -8.77 25.44
C ARG A 332 -1.78 -7.34 25.61
N MET A 333 -0.86 -7.11 26.55
CA MET A 333 -0.19 -5.81 26.69
C MET A 333 0.64 -5.46 25.44
N TRP A 334 1.34 -6.45 24.89
CA TRP A 334 2.06 -6.34 23.64
C TRP A 334 1.13 -6.01 22.47
N TRP A 335 0.01 -6.72 22.35
CA TRP A 335 -1.00 -6.48 21.32
C TRP A 335 -1.60 -5.07 21.43
N ASP A 336 -1.98 -4.65 22.64
CA ASP A 336 -2.51 -3.31 22.93
C ASP A 336 -1.52 -2.19 22.54
N SER A 337 -0.22 -2.48 22.51
CA SER A 337 0.82 -1.54 22.12
C SER A 337 1.12 -1.55 20.62
N ASN A 338 0.96 -2.70 19.96
CA ASN A 338 1.43 -2.94 18.58
C ASN A 338 0.32 -3.12 17.53
N TYR A 339 -0.96 -3.28 17.91
CA TYR A 339 -2.07 -3.56 16.99
C TYR A 339 -2.15 -2.60 15.80
N TYR A 340 -1.88 -1.30 16.03
CA TYR A 340 -1.92 -0.28 14.98
C TYR A 340 -0.82 -0.49 13.94
N SER A 341 0.39 -0.83 14.38
CA SER A 341 1.54 -1.07 13.50
C SER A 341 1.42 -2.38 12.71
N ILE A 342 0.57 -3.31 13.15
CA ILE A 342 0.33 -4.61 12.48
C ILE A 342 -0.87 -4.52 11.54
N LEU A 343 -2.03 -4.08 12.04
CA LEU A 343 -3.29 -4.14 11.30
C LEU A 343 -3.36 -3.13 10.15
N LEU A 344 -2.66 -1.99 10.25
CA LEU A 344 -2.65 -1.00 9.18
C LEU A 344 -1.86 -1.50 7.95
N PRO A 345 -0.60 -1.93 8.04
CA PRO A 345 0.08 -2.56 6.90
C PRO A 345 -0.64 -3.82 6.39
N LEU A 346 -1.22 -4.64 7.29
CA LEU A 346 -1.98 -5.82 6.88
C LEU A 346 -3.18 -5.45 6.00
N SER A 347 -3.90 -4.36 6.32
CA SER A 347 -5.00 -3.90 5.47
C SER A 347 -4.55 -3.47 4.07
N PHE A 348 -3.34 -2.94 3.91
CA PHE A 348 -2.75 -2.66 2.60
C PHE A 348 -2.44 -3.94 1.81
N VAL A 349 -1.82 -4.94 2.47
CA VAL A 349 -1.54 -6.25 1.84
C VAL A 349 -2.85 -6.90 1.38
N VAL A 350 -3.86 -6.95 2.25
CA VAL A 350 -5.18 -7.49 1.89
C VAL A 350 -5.85 -6.69 0.76
N ALA A 351 -5.78 -5.35 0.81
CA ALA A 351 -6.31 -4.49 -0.24
C ALA A 351 -5.68 -4.81 -1.61
N LEU A 352 -4.37 -5.03 -1.65
CA LEU A 352 -3.65 -5.39 -2.87
C LEU A 352 -4.01 -6.81 -3.33
N SER A 353 -4.02 -7.79 -2.43
CA SER A 353 -4.39 -9.18 -2.74
C SER A 353 -5.77 -9.26 -3.38
N VAL A 354 -6.77 -8.59 -2.79
CA VAL A 354 -8.15 -8.62 -3.31
C VAL A 354 -8.27 -8.00 -4.70
N ARG A 355 -7.45 -6.99 -5.00
CA ARG A 355 -7.46 -6.33 -6.31
C ARG A 355 -6.76 -7.14 -7.40
N VAL A 356 -5.82 -8.01 -7.04
CA VAL A 356 -4.93 -8.71 -7.98
C VAL A 356 -5.32 -10.16 -8.20
N VAL A 357 -5.52 -10.95 -7.13
CA VAL A 357 -5.56 -12.42 -7.19
C VAL A 357 -6.60 -12.95 -8.17
N TRP A 358 -7.81 -12.39 -8.19
CA TRP A 358 -8.89 -12.85 -9.07
C TRP A 358 -8.89 -12.25 -10.47
N ASN A 359 -8.06 -11.23 -10.73
CA ASN A 359 -8.07 -10.50 -12.00
C ASN A 359 -6.82 -10.77 -12.85
N VAL A 360 -5.72 -11.23 -12.25
CA VAL A 360 -4.45 -11.41 -12.96
C VAL A 360 -4.53 -12.48 -14.06
N ILE A 361 -5.08 -13.66 -13.77
CA ILE A 361 -5.17 -14.76 -14.74
C ILE A 361 -6.15 -14.41 -15.88
N PRO A 362 -7.40 -13.97 -15.60
CA PRO A 362 -8.30 -13.54 -16.67
C PRO A 362 -7.75 -12.40 -17.54
N ALA A 363 -6.98 -11.47 -16.95
CA ALA A 363 -6.35 -10.37 -17.69
C ALA A 363 -5.18 -10.84 -18.58
N MET A 364 -4.51 -11.95 -18.26
CA MET A 364 -3.42 -12.52 -19.05
C MET A 364 -3.88 -13.52 -20.11
N ASN A 365 -5.11 -14.02 -20.00
CA ASN A 365 -5.68 -15.02 -20.90
C ASN A 365 -7.15 -14.71 -21.21
N ALA A 366 -7.37 -13.75 -22.08
CA ALA A 366 -8.71 -13.29 -22.40
C ALA A 366 -9.54 -14.38 -23.10
N PRO A 367 -10.82 -14.59 -22.70
CA PRO A 367 -11.68 -15.57 -23.34
C PRO A 367 -11.82 -15.32 -24.85
N GLY A 368 -11.40 -16.29 -25.65
CA GLY A 368 -11.54 -16.27 -27.11
C GLY A 368 -10.30 -15.77 -27.89
N THR A 369 -9.47 -14.89 -27.32
CA THR A 369 -8.23 -14.45 -27.98
C THR A 369 -6.96 -15.09 -27.41
N GLY A 370 -6.98 -15.48 -26.14
CA GLY A 370 -5.81 -16.03 -25.44
C GLY A 370 -4.69 -15.02 -25.18
N THR A 371 -5.00 -13.72 -25.28
CA THR A 371 -4.04 -12.61 -25.11
C THR A 371 -4.32 -11.81 -23.85
N TRP A 372 -3.49 -10.79 -23.58
CA TRP A 372 -3.79 -9.78 -22.57
C TRP A 372 -5.10 -9.04 -22.87
N ASP A 373 -5.85 -8.72 -21.81
CA ASP A 373 -7.07 -7.93 -21.84
C ASP A 373 -7.19 -7.02 -20.61
N MET A 374 -8.00 -5.98 -20.74
CA MET A 374 -8.23 -4.96 -19.72
C MET A 374 -9.72 -4.85 -19.42
N SER A 375 -10.04 -4.74 -18.14
CA SER A 375 -11.39 -4.46 -17.68
C SER A 375 -11.64 -2.95 -17.66
N GLY A 376 -12.91 -2.53 -17.72
CA GLY A 376 -13.30 -1.11 -17.68
C GLY A 376 -13.69 -0.50 -19.03
N GLY A 377 -13.91 -1.34 -20.05
CA GLY A 377 -14.45 -0.89 -21.34
C GLY A 377 -13.40 -0.24 -22.24
N SER A 378 -13.79 0.79 -22.99
CA SER A 378 -12.94 1.40 -24.04
C SER A 378 -11.82 2.30 -23.52
N ASP A 379 -12.00 2.91 -22.36
CA ASP A 379 -11.08 3.93 -21.82
C ASP A 379 -9.68 3.37 -21.50
N PRO A 380 -9.55 2.19 -20.87
CA PRO A 380 -8.30 1.44 -20.70
C PRO A 380 -7.51 1.24 -21.99
N TRP A 381 -8.18 0.87 -23.08
CA TRP A 381 -7.53 0.67 -24.38
C TRP A 381 -6.98 1.98 -24.97
N TYR A 382 -7.67 3.10 -24.73
CA TYR A 382 -7.13 4.40 -25.13
C TYR A 382 -5.95 4.83 -24.24
N MET A 383 -5.96 4.51 -22.94
CA MET A 383 -4.80 4.73 -22.08
C MET A 383 -3.59 3.91 -22.54
N LYS A 384 -3.80 2.64 -22.92
CA LYS A 384 -2.76 1.78 -23.50
C LYS A 384 -2.14 2.38 -24.76
N ARG A 385 -2.95 2.89 -25.69
CA ARG A 385 -2.47 3.60 -26.89
C ARG A 385 -1.56 4.78 -26.55
N ILE A 386 -1.91 5.57 -25.54
CA ILE A 386 -1.08 6.70 -25.09
C ILE A 386 0.24 6.19 -24.50
N VAL A 387 0.20 5.13 -23.70
CA VAL A 387 1.42 4.53 -23.10
C VAL A 387 2.35 3.99 -24.19
N ASP A 388 1.82 3.29 -25.19
CA ASP A 388 2.60 2.77 -26.32
C ASP A 388 3.25 3.90 -27.12
N TYR A 389 2.51 5.00 -27.32
CA TYR A 389 3.06 6.18 -27.97
C TYR A 389 4.20 6.81 -27.15
N ILE A 390 4.07 6.89 -25.82
CA ILE A 390 5.10 7.42 -24.91
C ILE A 390 6.35 6.55 -25.01
N LEU A 391 6.21 5.22 -24.98
CA LEU A 391 7.33 4.29 -25.04
C LEU A 391 8.06 4.37 -26.39
N ALA A 392 7.32 4.50 -27.49
CA ALA A 392 7.91 4.59 -28.83
C ALA A 392 8.55 5.95 -29.14
N ASN A 393 7.94 7.05 -28.68
CA ASN A 393 8.32 8.41 -29.09
C ASN A 393 8.96 9.25 -27.99
N ASN A 394 9.05 8.73 -26.75
CA ASN A 394 9.49 9.47 -25.57
C ASN A 394 8.78 10.82 -25.39
N SER A 395 7.51 10.90 -25.81
CA SER A 395 6.72 12.13 -25.80
C SER A 395 5.25 11.84 -25.49
N HIS A 396 4.56 12.83 -24.93
CA HIS A 396 3.14 12.70 -24.61
C HIS A 396 2.30 12.78 -25.89
N LEU A 397 1.32 11.88 -26.05
CA LEU A 397 0.40 11.90 -27.18
C LEU A 397 -0.60 13.07 -27.03
N ILE A 398 -0.36 14.16 -27.76
CA ILE A 398 -1.22 15.35 -27.73
C ILE A 398 -2.25 15.33 -28.87
N PHE A 399 -1.87 14.96 -30.09
CA PHE A 399 -2.78 14.86 -31.23
C PHE A 399 -2.79 13.44 -31.75
N ASP A 400 -3.98 12.89 -31.91
CA ASP A 400 -4.19 11.52 -32.33
C ASP A 400 -4.96 11.48 -33.65
N ALA A 401 -4.25 11.13 -34.73
CA ALA A 401 -4.82 11.08 -36.09
C ALA A 401 -5.85 9.96 -36.27
N ASP A 402 -5.75 8.88 -35.48
CA ASP A 402 -6.68 7.75 -35.57
C ASP A 402 -7.98 8.02 -34.80
N ARG A 403 -7.95 9.01 -33.89
CA ARG A 403 -9.14 9.41 -33.15
C ARG A 403 -10.04 10.27 -34.04
N ALA A 404 -11.28 9.84 -34.29
CA ALA A 404 -12.23 10.54 -35.16
C ALA A 404 -11.74 10.70 -36.62
N TYR A 405 -11.25 9.60 -37.21
CA TYR A 405 -10.83 9.54 -38.60
C TYR A 405 -11.93 10.05 -39.56
N PRO A 406 -11.59 10.87 -40.59
CA PRO A 406 -10.23 11.26 -41.02
C PRO A 406 -9.71 12.55 -40.37
N MET A 407 -10.47 13.20 -39.49
CA MET A 407 -10.13 14.52 -38.96
C MET A 407 -9.01 14.49 -37.92
N GLY A 408 -8.85 13.37 -37.21
CA GLY A 408 -8.02 13.32 -36.01
C GLY A 408 -8.66 14.09 -34.85
N ALA A 409 -8.13 13.92 -33.65
CA ALA A 409 -8.56 14.70 -32.50
C ALA A 409 -7.44 14.88 -31.49
N ILE A 410 -7.50 16.00 -30.78
CA ILE A 410 -6.61 16.27 -29.65
C ILE A 410 -6.96 15.28 -28.53
N ASN A 411 -5.93 14.72 -27.90
CA ASN A 411 -6.03 14.00 -26.64
C ASN A 411 -5.99 15.01 -25.48
N PRO A 412 -7.12 15.31 -24.83
CA PRO A 412 -7.13 16.27 -23.75
C PRO A 412 -6.75 15.63 -22.40
N ARG A 413 -6.44 14.33 -22.35
CA ARG A 413 -6.20 13.61 -21.11
C ARG A 413 -4.88 14.08 -20.45
N PRO A 414 -4.90 14.38 -19.14
CA PRO A 414 -3.70 14.77 -18.41
C PRO A 414 -2.61 13.69 -18.42
N PRO A 415 -1.31 14.08 -18.35
CA PRO A 415 -0.21 13.19 -18.70
C PRO A 415 0.22 12.20 -17.61
N LEU A 416 0.18 12.58 -16.33
CA LEU A 416 0.91 11.86 -15.29
C LEU A 416 0.42 10.45 -15.02
N PHE A 417 -0.87 10.17 -15.24
CA PHE A 417 -1.37 8.80 -15.12
C PHE A 417 -0.73 7.88 -16.17
N THR A 418 -0.79 8.22 -17.44
CA THR A 418 -0.19 7.39 -18.51
C THR A 418 1.34 7.37 -18.43
N TRP A 419 1.97 8.48 -18.03
CA TRP A 419 3.41 8.51 -17.81
C TRP A 419 3.85 7.64 -16.62
N SER A 420 3.06 7.55 -15.55
CA SER A 420 3.40 6.66 -14.43
C SER A 420 3.34 5.18 -14.87
N LEU A 421 2.38 4.81 -15.73
CA LEU A 421 2.33 3.48 -16.33
C LEU A 421 3.51 3.20 -17.26
N ALA A 422 3.86 4.14 -18.13
CA ALA A 422 4.98 4.02 -19.06
C ALA A 422 6.32 3.90 -18.31
N LEU A 423 6.57 4.78 -17.34
CA LEU A 423 7.78 4.75 -16.50
C LEU A 423 7.87 3.48 -15.67
N GLY A 424 6.74 2.95 -15.18
CA GLY A 424 6.70 1.64 -14.53
C GLY A 424 7.13 0.52 -15.47
N GLY A 425 6.68 0.53 -16.73
CA GLY A 425 7.06 -0.45 -17.74
C GLY A 425 8.54 -0.35 -18.11
N MET A 426 9.06 0.86 -18.31
CA MET A 426 10.47 1.12 -18.54
C MET A 426 11.34 0.65 -17.37
N ALA A 427 10.92 0.95 -16.13
CA ALA A 427 11.64 0.50 -14.94
C ALA A 427 11.64 -1.02 -14.83
N LEU A 428 10.50 -1.69 -15.01
CA LEU A 428 10.42 -3.15 -14.98
C LEU A 428 11.25 -3.81 -16.09
N SER A 429 11.26 -3.24 -17.30
CA SER A 429 12.05 -3.76 -18.42
C SER A 429 13.55 -3.65 -18.13
N TRP A 430 13.99 -2.55 -17.52
CA TRP A 430 15.37 -2.41 -17.05
C TRP A 430 15.70 -3.41 -15.93
N ILE A 431 14.83 -3.56 -14.93
CA ILE A 431 15.05 -4.48 -13.79
C ILE A 431 15.17 -5.95 -14.26
N LEU A 432 14.31 -6.36 -15.19
CA LEU A 432 14.21 -7.73 -15.66
C LEU A 432 15.10 -8.01 -16.88
N GLU A 433 15.81 -7.01 -17.39
CA GLU A 433 16.71 -7.10 -18.56
C GLU A 433 16.07 -7.78 -19.76
N SER A 434 14.79 -7.50 -19.96
CA SER A 434 14.00 -8.19 -20.98
C SER A 434 13.63 -7.24 -22.10
N ASP A 435 14.00 -7.66 -23.31
CA ASP A 435 13.68 -7.04 -24.59
C ASP A 435 12.18 -7.20 -24.95
N ASN A 436 11.44 -8.01 -24.20
CA ASN A 436 9.98 -8.17 -24.31
C ASN A 436 9.25 -6.96 -23.68
N THR A 437 9.55 -5.79 -24.24
CA THR A 437 8.92 -4.52 -23.88
C THR A 437 7.40 -4.61 -23.93
N GLY A 438 6.83 -5.39 -24.85
CA GLY A 438 5.39 -5.62 -24.95
C GLY A 438 4.79 -6.19 -23.67
N GLU A 439 5.26 -7.36 -23.21
CA GLU A 439 4.68 -8.05 -22.05
C GLU A 439 4.96 -7.35 -20.71
N ILE A 440 6.16 -6.79 -20.54
CA ILE A 440 6.53 -6.10 -19.30
C ILE A 440 5.70 -4.82 -19.11
N VAL A 441 5.41 -4.13 -20.21
CA VAL A 441 4.55 -2.95 -20.20
C VAL A 441 3.13 -3.32 -19.79
N TRP A 442 2.62 -4.48 -20.21
CA TRP A 442 1.32 -4.99 -19.75
C TRP A 442 1.27 -5.19 -18.23
N TRP A 443 2.32 -5.76 -17.63
CA TRP A 443 2.41 -5.90 -16.17
C TRP A 443 2.36 -4.55 -15.45
N SER A 444 3.07 -3.53 -15.94
CA SER A 444 3.02 -2.18 -15.36
C SER A 444 1.62 -1.58 -15.47
N ILE A 445 1.07 -1.61 -16.68
CA ILE A 445 -0.23 -1.01 -17.01
C ILE A 445 -1.36 -1.64 -16.18
N ALA A 446 -1.37 -2.96 -16.06
CA ALA A 446 -2.42 -3.68 -15.35
C ALA A 446 -2.27 -3.62 -13.82
N SER A 447 -1.04 -3.58 -13.28
CA SER A 447 -0.80 -3.66 -11.83
C SER A 447 -0.85 -2.32 -11.10
N LEU A 448 -0.39 -1.23 -11.72
CA LEU A 448 -0.30 0.08 -11.04
C LEU A 448 -1.65 0.62 -10.54
N PRO A 449 -2.78 0.49 -11.26
CA PRO A 449 -4.09 0.85 -10.72
C PRO A 449 -4.44 0.12 -9.42
N ALA A 450 -4.11 -1.18 -9.33
CA ALA A 450 -4.30 -1.98 -8.12
C ALA A 450 -3.41 -1.49 -6.96
N ILE A 451 -2.16 -1.13 -7.27
CA ILE A 451 -1.23 -0.56 -6.28
C ILE A 451 -1.73 0.80 -5.79
N TYR A 452 -2.16 1.69 -6.68
CA TYR A 452 -2.72 3.00 -6.31
C TYR A 452 -3.95 2.85 -5.42
N GLY A 453 -4.88 1.96 -5.79
CA GLY A 453 -6.08 1.66 -5.00
C GLY A 453 -5.76 1.09 -3.62
N ALA A 454 -4.78 0.20 -3.51
CA ALA A 454 -4.34 -0.33 -2.22
C ALA A 454 -3.70 0.76 -1.33
N LEU A 455 -2.89 1.65 -1.92
CA LEU A 455 -2.21 2.73 -1.19
C LEU A 455 -3.18 3.74 -0.54
N VAL A 456 -4.42 3.87 -1.03
CA VAL A 456 -5.47 4.76 -0.47
C VAL A 456 -5.74 4.50 1.01
N VAL A 457 -5.51 3.27 1.47
CA VAL A 457 -5.63 2.88 2.88
C VAL A 457 -4.84 3.82 3.81
N PHE A 458 -3.62 4.21 3.42
CA PHE A 458 -2.74 5.01 4.28
C PHE A 458 -3.20 6.44 4.52
N PRO A 459 -3.46 7.29 3.50
CA PRO A 459 -3.92 8.65 3.73
C PRO A 459 -5.28 8.68 4.45
N VAL A 460 -6.20 7.77 4.11
CA VAL A 460 -7.53 7.69 4.74
C VAL A 460 -7.41 7.30 6.22
N ALA A 461 -6.60 6.29 6.55
CA ALA A 461 -6.32 5.94 7.95
C ALA A 461 -5.62 7.09 8.69
N GLY A 462 -4.69 7.78 8.03
CA GLY A 462 -3.99 8.95 8.56
C GLY A 462 -4.96 10.08 8.95
N ILE A 463 -5.97 10.35 8.13
CA ILE A 463 -7.05 11.30 8.41
C ILE A 463 -7.81 10.87 9.67
N ALA A 464 -8.32 9.64 9.71
CA ALA A 464 -9.10 9.13 10.84
C ALA A 464 -8.30 9.09 12.15
N ASN A 465 -6.99 8.78 12.09
CA ASN A 465 -6.10 8.80 13.24
C ASN A 465 -5.95 10.22 13.81
N LYS A 466 -5.86 11.23 12.93
CA LYS A 466 -5.70 12.64 13.32
C LYS A 466 -6.98 13.26 13.87
N VAL A 467 -8.13 12.90 13.30
CA VAL A 467 -9.42 13.46 13.72
C VAL A 467 -9.98 12.76 14.96
N HIS A 468 -9.73 11.46 15.10
CA HIS A 468 -10.37 10.65 16.15
C HIS A 468 -9.39 9.79 16.95
N SER A 469 -8.94 8.64 16.41
CA SER A 469 -8.06 7.73 17.16
C SER A 469 -7.43 6.64 16.27
N LYS A 470 -6.39 5.97 16.80
CA LYS A 470 -5.77 4.79 16.16
C LYS A 470 -6.75 3.67 15.83
N LYS A 471 -7.77 3.45 16.68
CA LYS A 471 -8.81 2.43 16.43
C LYS A 471 -9.70 2.81 15.25
N ALA A 472 -10.13 4.07 15.20
CA ALA A 472 -10.91 4.59 14.08
C ALA A 472 -10.13 4.46 12.77
N ALA A 473 -8.84 4.79 12.78
CA ALA A 473 -7.96 4.66 11.62
C ALA A 473 -7.88 3.23 11.06
N ILE A 474 -7.79 2.22 11.92
CA ILE A 474 -7.77 0.81 11.50
C ILE A 474 -9.13 0.42 10.90
N ILE A 475 -10.24 0.80 11.55
CA ILE A 475 -11.56 0.51 11.01
C ILE A 475 -11.71 1.16 9.62
N THR A 476 -11.32 2.42 9.46
CA THR A 476 -11.39 3.11 8.17
C THR A 476 -10.49 2.45 7.12
N ALA A 477 -9.28 2.03 7.50
CA ALA A 477 -8.36 1.30 6.64
C ALA A 477 -8.96 0.00 6.09
N TRP A 478 -9.55 -0.82 6.96
CA TRP A 478 -10.18 -2.08 6.55
C TRP A 478 -11.46 -1.88 5.75
N LEU A 479 -12.26 -0.86 6.07
CA LEU A 479 -13.44 -0.52 5.29
C LEU A 479 -13.08 -0.12 3.86
N ILE A 480 -12.09 0.77 3.65
CA ILE A 480 -11.69 1.19 2.30
C ILE A 480 -10.95 0.10 1.52
N ALA A 481 -10.23 -0.78 2.23
CA ALA A 481 -9.56 -1.94 1.63
C ALA A 481 -10.57 -2.90 0.97
N LEU A 482 -11.70 -3.13 1.64
CA LEU A 482 -12.73 -4.11 1.27
C LEU A 482 -13.99 -3.49 0.62
N MET A 483 -14.04 -2.18 0.41
CA MET A 483 -15.21 -1.50 -0.17
C MET A 483 -15.40 -1.88 -1.65
N PRO A 484 -16.47 -2.59 -2.04
CA PRO A 484 -16.63 -3.13 -3.41
C PRO A 484 -16.62 -2.04 -4.48
N GLY A 485 -17.31 -0.92 -4.25
CA GLY A 485 -17.34 0.21 -5.18
C GLY A 485 -15.98 0.88 -5.43
N HIS A 486 -15.03 0.76 -4.49
CA HIS A 486 -13.66 1.22 -4.72
C HIS A 486 -12.80 0.13 -5.36
N ILE A 487 -13.00 -1.14 -4.98
CA ILE A 487 -12.31 -2.26 -5.60
C ILE A 487 -12.62 -2.33 -7.10
N SER A 488 -13.88 -2.21 -7.51
CA SER A 488 -14.30 -2.33 -8.92
C SER A 488 -13.66 -1.31 -9.88
N ARG A 489 -13.14 -0.19 -9.35
CA ARG A 489 -12.43 0.87 -10.10
C ARG A 489 -10.92 0.89 -9.84
N SER A 490 -10.41 -0.15 -9.17
CA SER A 490 -8.99 -0.25 -8.81
C SER A 490 -8.48 -1.69 -8.82
N THR A 491 -9.08 -2.60 -9.58
CA THR A 491 -8.57 -3.96 -9.75
C THR A 491 -7.43 -4.01 -10.76
N PHE A 492 -6.69 -5.12 -10.76
CA PHE A 492 -5.72 -5.42 -11.80
C PHE A 492 -6.41 -5.45 -13.16
N GLY A 493 -5.84 -4.76 -14.15
CA GLY A 493 -6.42 -4.63 -15.49
C GLY A 493 -7.48 -3.53 -15.65
N MET A 494 -7.93 -2.86 -14.57
CA MET A 494 -8.79 -1.66 -14.64
C MET A 494 -7.92 -0.41 -14.88
N VAL A 495 -7.50 -0.20 -16.12
CA VAL A 495 -6.54 0.84 -16.49
C VAL A 495 -7.22 2.19 -16.71
N ASP A 496 -7.64 2.82 -15.62
CA ASP A 496 -8.20 4.16 -15.64
C ASP A 496 -7.67 5.03 -14.49
N HIS A 497 -7.77 6.35 -14.61
CA HIS A 497 -7.17 7.30 -13.68
C HIS A 497 -7.84 7.33 -12.29
N ASP A 498 -8.94 6.61 -12.07
CA ASP A 498 -9.77 6.71 -10.86
C ASP A 498 -8.99 6.41 -9.57
N SER A 499 -8.30 5.27 -9.52
CA SER A 499 -7.50 4.84 -8.38
C SER A 499 -6.34 5.83 -8.09
N PHE A 500 -5.71 6.33 -9.14
CA PHE A 500 -4.68 7.36 -9.08
C PHE A 500 -5.22 8.67 -8.51
N ALA A 501 -6.39 9.11 -8.99
CA ALA A 501 -7.05 10.34 -8.56
C ALA A 501 -7.49 10.26 -7.09
N ILE A 502 -8.08 9.14 -6.65
CA ILE A 502 -8.53 8.95 -5.26
C ILE A 502 -7.34 8.90 -4.29
N LEU A 503 -6.24 8.25 -4.66
CA LEU A 503 -5.01 8.25 -3.85
C LEU A 503 -4.49 9.67 -3.61
N LEU A 504 -4.46 10.50 -4.66
CA LEU A 504 -3.97 11.86 -4.55
C LEU A 504 -4.96 12.80 -3.86
N LEU A 505 -6.26 12.63 -4.09
CA LEU A 505 -7.32 13.36 -3.38
C LEU A 505 -7.26 13.10 -1.87
N SER A 506 -7.20 11.83 -1.47
CA SER A 506 -7.10 11.44 -0.06
C SER A 506 -5.79 11.91 0.57
N SER A 507 -4.68 11.85 -0.15
CA SER A 507 -3.39 12.40 0.29
C SER A 507 -3.46 13.92 0.47
N ALA A 508 -4.11 14.64 -0.44
CA ALA A 508 -4.31 16.08 -0.34
C ALA A 508 -5.11 16.45 0.91
N PHE A 509 -6.21 15.74 1.17
CA PHE A 509 -7.01 15.93 2.39
C PHE A 509 -6.24 15.56 3.65
N TYR A 510 -5.43 14.50 3.64
CA TYR A 510 -4.57 14.15 4.77
C TYR A 510 -3.60 15.27 5.10
N PHE A 511 -2.86 15.79 4.12
CA PHE A 511 -1.92 16.89 4.33
C PHE A 511 -2.64 18.19 4.72
N TRP A 512 -3.82 18.46 4.17
CA TRP A 512 -4.64 19.60 4.55
C TRP A 512 -5.09 19.52 6.03
N ILE A 513 -5.60 18.37 6.47
CA ILE A 513 -5.98 18.15 7.88
C ILE A 513 -4.75 18.27 8.78
N LYS A 514 -3.60 17.73 8.36
CA LYS A 514 -2.34 17.88 9.09
C LYS A 514 -1.89 19.35 9.18
N ALA A 515 -2.12 20.16 8.15
CA ALA A 515 -1.90 21.60 8.20
C ALA A 515 -2.84 22.25 9.22
N ILE A 516 -4.14 21.94 9.18
CA ILE A 516 -5.13 22.52 10.10
C ILE A 516 -4.84 22.16 11.56
N SER A 517 -4.51 20.91 11.85
CA SER A 517 -4.22 20.45 13.21
C SER A 517 -3.02 21.16 13.86
N ASN A 518 -2.12 21.71 13.06
CA ASN A 518 -0.91 22.38 13.53
C ASN A 518 -1.02 23.92 13.51
N MET A 519 -2.19 24.48 13.18
CA MET A 519 -2.41 25.92 13.19
C MET A 519 -2.51 26.50 14.59
N ASN A 520 -1.95 27.70 14.77
CA ASN A 520 -2.06 28.45 16.02
C ASN A 520 -3.21 29.45 15.90
N GLN A 521 -3.97 29.63 16.97
CA GLN A 521 -5.10 30.59 16.98
C GLN A 521 -4.67 32.03 17.34
N GLU A 522 -3.38 32.34 17.17
CA GLU A 522 -2.82 33.63 17.54
C GLU A 522 -3.03 34.68 16.45
N ARG A 523 -3.12 35.95 16.87
CA ARG A 523 -3.16 37.08 15.93
C ARG A 523 -1.79 37.24 15.28
N MET A 524 -1.75 37.11 13.96
CA MET A 524 -0.49 37.21 13.20
C MET A 524 0.05 38.64 13.21
N PHE A 525 -0.83 39.62 12.97
CA PHE A 525 -0.51 41.05 13.02
C PHE A 525 -1.36 41.79 14.07
N ARG A 526 -0.75 42.80 14.69
CA ARG A 526 -1.41 43.66 15.70
C ARG A 526 -2.48 44.58 15.12
N LYS A 527 -2.25 45.11 13.92
CA LYS A 527 -3.18 45.99 13.19
C LYS A 527 -3.51 45.37 11.84
N THR A 528 -4.75 45.49 11.39
CA THR A 528 -5.16 45.09 10.05
C THR A 528 -4.91 46.21 9.03
N SER A 529 -4.86 45.86 7.75
CA SER A 529 -4.73 46.81 6.63
C SER A 529 -5.68 46.43 5.51
N PRO A 530 -6.41 47.39 4.89
CA PRO A 530 -7.28 47.12 3.76
C PRO A 530 -6.51 46.82 2.46
N ASN A 531 -5.19 47.04 2.42
CA ASN A 531 -4.39 46.76 1.22
C ASN A 531 -4.38 45.24 0.93
N PRO A 532 -4.73 44.77 -0.28
CA PRO A 532 -4.68 43.34 -0.65
C PRO A 532 -3.33 42.65 -0.40
N LEU A 533 -2.22 43.41 -0.43
CA LEU A 533 -0.89 42.92 -0.08
C LEU A 533 -0.77 42.45 1.39
N TYR A 534 -1.75 42.76 2.23
CA TYR A 534 -1.86 42.25 3.60
C TYR A 534 -1.95 40.72 3.63
N LEU A 535 -2.65 40.10 2.67
CA LEU A 535 -2.72 38.63 2.59
C LEU A 535 -1.37 38.01 2.19
N LEU A 536 -0.65 38.63 1.24
CA LEU A 536 0.69 38.19 0.86
C LEU A 536 1.68 38.31 2.01
N SER A 537 1.57 39.40 2.78
CA SER A 537 2.32 39.58 4.03
C SER A 537 1.96 38.49 5.05
N GLY A 538 0.68 38.11 5.12
CA GLY A 538 0.19 36.99 5.93
C GLY A 538 0.81 35.65 5.55
N ILE A 539 0.94 35.35 4.25
CA ILE A 539 1.59 34.12 3.75
C ILE A 539 3.06 34.10 4.18
N ARG A 540 3.79 35.20 3.95
CA ARG A 540 5.20 35.32 4.33
C ARG A 540 5.40 35.14 5.83
N GLU A 541 4.60 35.82 6.65
CA GLU A 541 4.70 35.72 8.10
C GLU A 541 4.33 34.32 8.61
N THR A 542 3.37 33.64 7.95
CA THR A 542 3.00 32.27 8.31
C THR A 542 4.13 31.28 8.03
N TRP A 543 4.85 31.44 6.92
CA TRP A 543 6.07 30.67 6.64
C TRP A 543 7.14 30.86 7.71
N HIS A 544 7.31 32.09 8.22
CA HIS A 544 8.28 32.37 9.28
C HIS A 544 7.86 31.79 10.65
N ARG A 545 6.59 31.93 11.04
CA ARG A 545 6.13 31.49 12.38
C ARG A 545 5.76 30.02 12.46
N ASN A 546 5.18 29.48 11.40
CA ASN A 546 4.68 28.11 11.40
C ASN A 546 4.92 27.45 10.02
N PRO A 547 6.19 27.13 9.72
CA PRO A 547 6.56 26.46 8.47
C PRO A 547 5.90 25.08 8.34
N GLN A 548 5.56 24.43 9.45
CA GLN A 548 4.90 23.12 9.41
C GLN A 548 3.51 23.20 8.76
N VAL A 549 2.71 24.22 9.08
CA VAL A 549 1.40 24.44 8.44
C VAL A 549 1.57 24.68 6.94
N MET A 550 2.50 25.57 6.56
CA MET A 550 2.71 25.93 5.17
C MET A 550 3.29 24.81 4.32
N SER A 551 4.22 24.02 4.88
CA SER A 551 4.76 22.83 4.21
C SER A 551 3.68 21.78 3.99
N ASN A 552 2.82 21.52 4.98
CA ASN A 552 1.70 20.58 4.80
C ASN A 552 0.65 21.13 3.80
N ALA A 553 0.36 22.43 3.80
CA ALA A 553 -0.51 23.06 2.80
C ALA A 553 0.08 22.98 1.38
N THR A 554 1.40 23.13 1.25
CA THR A 554 2.12 22.95 -0.02
C THR A 554 2.05 21.49 -0.47
N LEU A 555 2.26 20.52 0.43
CA LEU A 555 2.11 19.09 0.11
C LEU A 555 0.67 18.75 -0.33
N ALA A 556 -0.34 19.33 0.32
CA ALA A 556 -1.73 19.20 -0.12
C ALA A 556 -1.92 19.78 -1.53
N GLY A 557 -1.34 20.95 -1.80
CA GLY A 557 -1.36 21.58 -3.11
C GLY A 557 -0.65 20.75 -4.20
N ILE A 558 0.49 20.13 -3.87
CA ILE A 558 1.21 19.19 -4.75
C ILE A 558 0.34 17.97 -5.05
N SER A 559 -0.30 17.37 -4.04
CA SER A 559 -1.20 16.23 -4.26
C SER A 559 -2.36 16.60 -5.21
N PHE A 560 -3.00 17.76 -5.04
CA PHE A 560 -4.01 18.24 -5.99
C PHE A 560 -3.45 18.58 -7.37
N ALA A 561 -2.22 19.11 -7.47
CA ALA A 561 -1.58 19.39 -8.74
C ALA A 561 -1.29 18.10 -9.53
N VAL A 562 -0.73 17.09 -8.86
CA VAL A 562 -0.47 15.78 -9.47
C VAL A 562 -1.79 15.12 -9.86
N MET A 563 -2.84 15.26 -9.04
CA MET A 563 -4.20 14.82 -9.39
C MET A 563 -4.71 15.54 -10.64
N GLY A 564 -4.53 16.86 -10.74
CA GLY A 564 -4.90 17.64 -11.93
C GLY A 564 -4.09 17.30 -13.18
N LEU A 565 -2.90 16.75 -13.01
CA LEU A 565 -2.11 16.17 -14.09
C LEU A 565 -2.44 14.69 -14.37
N GLY A 566 -3.33 14.05 -13.61
CA GLY A 566 -3.85 12.71 -13.89
C GLY A 566 -5.32 12.69 -14.31
N TRP A 567 -6.13 13.61 -13.80
CA TRP A 567 -7.58 13.68 -14.02
C TRP A 567 -8.08 15.13 -14.05
N LYS A 568 -8.89 15.46 -15.06
CA LYS A 568 -9.42 16.82 -15.25
C LYS A 568 -10.40 17.28 -14.16
N GLY A 569 -11.14 16.35 -13.55
CA GLY A 569 -12.11 16.68 -12.51
C GLY A 569 -11.50 17.05 -11.14
N PHE A 570 -10.17 17.17 -11.04
CA PHE A 570 -9.45 17.42 -9.79
C PHE A 570 -9.97 18.62 -8.99
N VAL A 571 -10.55 19.61 -9.67
CA VAL A 571 -11.07 20.85 -9.08
C VAL A 571 -12.19 20.60 -8.06
N TYR A 572 -12.83 19.43 -8.10
CA TYR A 572 -13.80 18.99 -7.09
C TYR A 572 -13.23 18.98 -5.67
N GLY A 573 -11.99 18.51 -5.50
CA GLY A 573 -11.33 18.46 -4.19
C GLY A 573 -11.09 19.85 -3.58
N PRO A 574 -10.41 20.77 -4.29
CA PRO A 574 -10.31 22.17 -3.89
C PRO A 574 -11.66 22.85 -3.68
N GLY A 575 -12.69 22.51 -4.47
CA GLY A 575 -14.04 23.03 -4.31
C GLY A 575 -14.67 22.66 -2.96
N ILE A 576 -14.55 21.40 -2.53
CA ILE A 576 -14.99 20.97 -1.19
C ILE A 576 -14.24 21.75 -0.11
N LEU A 577 -12.92 21.86 -0.22
CA LEU A 577 -12.12 22.58 0.78
C LEU A 577 -12.44 24.07 0.81
N PHE A 578 -12.80 24.67 -0.32
CA PHE A 578 -13.28 26.05 -0.39
C PHE A 578 -14.58 26.24 0.39
N LEU A 579 -15.54 25.32 0.29
CA LEU A 579 -16.77 25.39 1.08
C LEU A 579 -16.48 25.28 2.58
N VAL A 580 -15.63 24.32 2.97
CA VAL A 580 -15.19 24.15 4.37
C VAL A 580 -14.46 25.39 4.87
N PHE A 581 -13.55 25.94 4.06
CA PHE A 581 -12.83 27.19 4.34
C PHE A 581 -13.81 28.34 4.56
N SER A 582 -14.78 28.53 3.66
CA SER A 582 -15.76 29.60 3.73
C SER A 582 -16.56 29.53 5.04
N LEU A 583 -17.07 28.35 5.38
CA LEU A 583 -17.76 28.10 6.64
C LEU A 583 -16.87 28.39 7.86
N GLN A 584 -15.62 27.90 7.84
CA GLN A 584 -14.68 28.10 8.94
C GLN A 584 -14.32 29.58 9.12
N VAL A 585 -14.15 30.33 8.03
CA VAL A 585 -13.88 31.76 8.05
C VAL A 585 -15.06 32.52 8.64
N PHE A 586 -16.30 32.17 8.29
CA PHE A 586 -17.49 32.77 8.91
C PHE A 586 -17.58 32.46 10.41
N PHE A 587 -17.33 31.22 10.82
CA PHE A 587 -17.30 30.88 12.25
C PHE A 587 -16.20 31.62 13.01
N ASN A 588 -15.03 31.78 12.40
CA ASN A 588 -13.95 32.57 12.99
C ASN A 588 -14.36 34.04 13.12
N LEU A 589 -15.02 34.60 12.11
CA LEU A 589 -15.54 35.96 12.14
C LEU A 589 -16.55 36.16 13.28
N PHE A 590 -17.53 35.26 13.44
CA PHE A 590 -18.49 35.32 14.54
C PHE A 590 -17.84 35.17 15.92
N ARG A 591 -16.74 34.40 16.00
CA ARG A 591 -15.97 34.20 17.23
C ARG A 591 -14.84 35.21 17.43
N SER A 592 -14.74 36.23 16.56
CA SER A 592 -13.66 37.24 16.59
C SER A 592 -12.23 36.63 16.58
N LYS A 593 -12.06 35.49 15.90
CA LYS A 593 -10.78 34.80 15.71
C LYS A 593 -10.10 35.25 14.43
N ASP A 594 -8.76 35.29 14.44
CA ASP A 594 -7.97 35.62 13.26
C ASP A 594 -7.97 34.45 12.26
N SER A 595 -8.39 34.71 11.03
CA SER A 595 -8.40 33.72 9.94
C SER A 595 -7.16 33.81 9.05
N LEU A 596 -6.23 34.74 9.32
CA LEU A 596 -5.13 35.00 8.39
C LEU A 596 -4.25 33.78 8.12
N GLN A 597 -3.91 33.00 9.15
CA GLN A 597 -3.12 31.78 8.98
C GLN A 597 -3.86 30.72 8.14
N LEU A 598 -5.18 30.56 8.36
CA LEU A 598 -6.03 29.67 7.57
C LEU A 598 -6.09 30.12 6.10
N THR A 599 -6.34 31.42 5.86
CA THR A 599 -6.35 32.00 4.52
C THR A 599 -5.00 31.87 3.83
N SER A 600 -3.89 32.10 4.53
CA SER A 600 -2.53 31.89 4.01
C SER A 600 -2.31 30.44 3.58
N ALA A 601 -2.70 29.47 4.41
CA ALA A 601 -2.56 28.05 4.10
C ALA A 601 -3.44 27.64 2.90
N SER A 602 -4.70 28.10 2.85
CA SER A 602 -5.61 27.85 1.72
C SER A 602 -5.07 28.42 0.41
N LEU A 603 -4.59 29.68 0.42
CA LEU A 603 -4.01 30.31 -0.76
C LEU A 603 -2.71 29.61 -1.20
N GLN A 604 -1.84 29.23 -0.26
CA GLN A 604 -0.63 28.46 -0.57
C GLN A 604 -0.97 27.15 -1.27
N MET A 605 -1.92 26.37 -0.72
CA MET A 605 -2.40 25.14 -1.32
C MET A 605 -2.92 25.38 -2.74
N LEU A 606 -3.84 26.34 -2.92
CA LEU A 606 -4.46 26.63 -4.22
C LEU A 606 -3.48 27.17 -5.26
N PHE A 607 -2.51 28.01 -4.87
CA PHE A 607 -1.47 28.49 -5.78
C PHE A 607 -0.54 27.36 -6.21
N THR A 608 -0.16 26.47 -5.30
CA THR A 608 0.61 25.28 -5.66
C THR A 608 -0.19 24.37 -6.61
N THR A 609 -1.48 24.18 -6.34
CA THR A 609 -2.40 23.44 -7.22
C THR A 609 -2.54 24.07 -8.61
N LEU A 610 -2.44 25.38 -8.74
CA LEU A 610 -2.52 26.07 -10.03
C LEU A 610 -1.19 26.02 -10.80
N LEU A 611 -0.07 26.35 -10.15
CA LEU A 611 1.19 26.63 -10.83
C LEU A 611 1.85 25.38 -11.43
N ILE A 612 1.77 24.25 -10.74
CA ILE A 612 2.41 23.00 -11.19
C ILE A 612 1.77 22.44 -12.47
N PRO A 613 0.43 22.29 -12.57
CA PRO A 613 -0.19 21.78 -13.79
C PRO A 613 -0.23 22.79 -14.93
N LEU A 614 -0.08 24.09 -14.66
CA LEU A 614 -0.25 25.17 -15.63
C LEU A 614 0.46 24.94 -16.98
N PRO A 615 1.73 24.47 -17.05
CA PRO A 615 2.40 24.27 -18.34
C PRO A 615 1.67 23.29 -19.28
N PHE A 616 1.04 22.25 -18.75
CA PHE A 616 0.24 21.32 -19.55
C PHE A 616 -1.06 21.98 -20.03
N TYR A 617 -1.80 22.60 -19.13
CA TYR A 617 -3.09 23.23 -19.46
C TYR A 617 -2.93 24.45 -20.37
N ALA A 618 -1.78 25.14 -20.32
CA ALA A 618 -1.42 26.28 -21.14
C ALA A 618 -0.76 25.91 -22.47
N TRP A 619 -0.61 24.61 -22.79
CA TRP A 619 -0.07 24.21 -24.08
C TRP A 619 -0.97 24.73 -25.22
N PRO A 620 -0.43 25.45 -26.22
CA PRO A 620 -1.23 26.27 -27.15
C PRO A 620 -2.34 25.54 -27.91
N GLY A 621 -2.18 24.25 -28.24
CA GLY A 621 -3.21 23.51 -28.95
C GLY A 621 -4.21 22.78 -28.05
N LEU A 622 -4.12 22.88 -26.72
CA LEU A 622 -5.05 22.23 -25.78
C LEU A 622 -6.21 23.17 -25.40
N ASN A 623 -5.98 24.48 -25.37
CA ASN A 623 -6.96 25.50 -24.98
C ASN A 623 -7.63 25.28 -23.61
N LEU A 624 -6.95 24.61 -22.65
CA LEU A 624 -7.57 24.21 -21.37
C LEU A 624 -7.43 25.23 -20.22
N VAL A 625 -6.77 26.37 -20.41
CA VAL A 625 -6.59 27.37 -19.34
C VAL A 625 -7.92 28.02 -18.95
N LEU A 626 -8.69 28.46 -19.95
CA LEU A 626 -9.96 29.17 -19.75
C LEU A 626 -11.17 28.26 -20.05
N ASP A 627 -10.92 26.98 -20.31
CA ASP A 627 -11.96 26.01 -20.63
C ASP A 627 -12.75 25.59 -19.39
N PRO A 628 -14.09 25.41 -19.49
CA PRO A 628 -14.93 24.89 -18.41
C PRO A 628 -14.43 23.56 -17.80
N SER A 629 -13.87 22.67 -18.63
CA SER A 629 -13.35 21.36 -18.22
C SER A 629 -11.87 21.42 -17.77
N GLY A 630 -11.26 22.60 -17.77
CA GLY A 630 -9.85 22.84 -17.49
C GLY A 630 -9.59 23.63 -16.20
N LEU A 631 -8.74 24.66 -16.26
CA LEU A 631 -8.35 25.45 -15.07
C LEU A 631 -9.37 26.54 -14.67
N GLN A 632 -10.35 26.84 -15.53
CA GLN A 632 -11.30 27.92 -15.29
C GLN A 632 -12.03 27.82 -13.92
N PRO A 633 -12.55 26.65 -13.50
CA PRO A 633 -13.21 26.55 -12.20
C PRO A 633 -12.25 26.78 -11.01
N LEU A 634 -10.96 26.44 -11.17
CA LEU A 634 -9.95 26.69 -10.13
C LEU A 634 -9.69 28.19 -9.97
N PHE A 635 -9.74 28.99 -11.04
CA PHE A 635 -9.63 30.45 -10.94
C PHE A 635 -10.76 31.06 -10.14
N TYR A 636 -11.99 30.56 -10.29
CA TYR A 636 -13.11 30.99 -9.44
C TYR A 636 -12.87 30.65 -7.98
N ILE A 637 -12.42 29.42 -7.68
CA ILE A 637 -12.11 29.01 -6.30
C ILE A 637 -11.04 29.93 -5.70
N ILE A 638 -9.96 30.20 -6.43
CA ILE A 638 -8.88 31.11 -5.97
C ILE A 638 -9.42 32.52 -5.77
N GLY A 639 -10.18 33.06 -6.73
CA GLY A 639 -10.76 34.39 -6.67
C GLY A 639 -11.69 34.58 -5.46
N PHE A 640 -12.64 33.66 -5.27
CA PHE A 640 -13.55 33.71 -4.12
C PHE A 640 -12.82 33.46 -2.79
N THR A 641 -11.83 32.57 -2.74
CA THR A 641 -10.99 32.38 -1.56
C THR A 641 -10.24 33.66 -1.20
N PHE A 642 -9.68 34.34 -2.20
CA PHE A 642 -8.97 35.60 -2.01
C PHE A 642 -9.91 36.70 -1.52
N ILE A 643 -11.10 36.85 -2.11
CA ILE A 643 -12.08 37.87 -1.70
C ILE A 643 -12.58 37.62 -0.28
N LEU A 644 -12.98 36.39 0.04
CA LEU A 644 -13.44 36.04 1.39
C LEU A 644 -12.30 36.17 2.41
N GLY A 645 -11.10 35.71 2.09
CA GLY A 645 -9.92 35.87 2.91
C GLY A 645 -9.56 37.34 3.14
N TRP A 646 -9.58 38.15 2.09
CA TRP A 646 -9.23 39.56 2.15
C TRP A 646 -10.24 40.32 3.00
N THR A 647 -11.54 40.15 2.75
CA THR A 647 -12.59 40.84 3.50
C THR A 647 -12.56 40.46 4.99
N THR A 648 -12.48 39.16 5.30
CA THR A 648 -12.50 38.70 6.68
C THR A 648 -11.23 38.99 7.47
N CYS A 649 -10.04 38.93 6.84
CA CYS A 649 -8.79 39.19 7.52
C CYS A 649 -8.45 40.69 7.60
N SER A 650 -8.74 41.47 6.56
CA SER A 650 -8.39 42.89 6.48
C SER A 650 -9.33 43.76 7.31
N PHE A 651 -10.60 43.36 7.42
CA PHE A 651 -11.61 44.05 8.22
C PHE A 651 -11.97 43.29 9.51
N ARG A 652 -11.12 42.35 9.95
CA ARG A 652 -11.31 41.53 11.16
C ARG A 652 -11.69 42.33 12.40
N ASP A 653 -11.14 43.53 12.57
CA ASP A 653 -11.34 44.37 13.75
C ASP A 653 -12.62 45.27 13.65
N LYS A 654 -13.43 45.11 12.60
CA LYS A 654 -14.71 45.82 12.38
C LYS A 654 -15.90 44.93 12.80
N PRO A 655 -17.10 45.51 13.03
CA PRO A 655 -18.30 44.73 13.31
C PRO A 655 -18.53 43.68 12.22
N TRP A 656 -18.75 42.43 12.62
CA TRP A 656 -18.85 41.29 11.70
C TRP A 656 -19.90 41.50 10.59
N LEU A 657 -21.01 42.18 10.91
CA LEU A 657 -22.08 42.46 9.94
C LEU A 657 -21.63 43.39 8.81
N LEU A 658 -20.75 44.34 9.10
CA LEU A 658 -20.13 45.20 8.09
C LEU A 658 -19.18 44.40 7.20
N VAL A 659 -18.39 43.51 7.79
CA VAL A 659 -17.46 42.63 7.05
C VAL A 659 -18.23 41.71 6.08
N LEU A 660 -19.33 41.11 6.55
CA LEU A 660 -20.23 40.31 5.71
C LEU A 660 -20.89 41.14 4.62
N GLY A 661 -21.33 42.36 4.93
CA GLY A 661 -21.92 43.28 3.95
C GLY A 661 -20.96 43.55 2.80
N VAL A 662 -19.71 43.92 3.09
CA VAL A 662 -18.68 44.15 2.07
C VAL A 662 -18.40 42.88 1.25
N GLY A 663 -18.24 41.73 1.90
CA GLY A 663 -18.02 40.45 1.22
C GLY A 663 -19.18 40.07 0.29
N ALA A 664 -20.42 40.19 0.78
CA ALA A 664 -21.62 39.90 0.01
C ALA A 664 -21.76 40.85 -1.19
N THR A 665 -21.53 42.15 -1.02
CA THR A 665 -21.58 43.11 -2.14
C THR A 665 -20.57 42.78 -3.22
N LEU A 666 -19.33 42.43 -2.87
CA LEU A 666 -18.29 42.06 -3.84
C LEU A 666 -18.65 40.77 -4.60
N ILE A 667 -19.11 39.74 -3.89
CA ILE A 667 -19.52 38.48 -4.51
C ILE A 667 -20.72 38.70 -5.42
N SER A 668 -21.75 39.42 -4.95
CA SER A 668 -22.94 39.75 -5.75
C SER A 668 -22.59 40.56 -7.00
N PHE A 669 -21.64 41.49 -6.91
CA PHE A 669 -21.17 42.24 -8.07
C PHE A 669 -20.52 41.33 -9.13
N ILE A 670 -19.66 40.40 -8.69
CA ILE A 670 -19.03 39.43 -9.61
C ILE A 670 -20.08 38.51 -10.23
N LEU A 671 -21.01 37.98 -9.43
CA LEU A 671 -22.08 37.12 -9.92
C LEU A 671 -22.99 37.85 -10.92
N ALA A 672 -23.35 39.11 -10.65
CA ALA A 672 -24.11 39.94 -11.58
C ALA A 672 -23.34 40.18 -12.88
N LEU A 673 -22.03 40.45 -12.80
CA LEU A 673 -21.19 40.60 -13.99
C LEU A 673 -21.16 39.30 -14.82
N LEU A 674 -20.92 38.14 -14.19
CA LEU A 674 -20.91 36.85 -14.88
C LEU A 674 -22.26 36.54 -15.54
N PHE A 675 -23.37 36.84 -14.85
CA PHE A 675 -24.72 36.70 -15.40
C PHE A 675 -24.93 37.61 -16.63
N THR A 676 -24.58 38.90 -16.52
CA THR A 676 -24.74 39.84 -17.65
C THR A 676 -23.88 39.47 -18.86
N LEU A 677 -22.66 38.97 -18.63
CA LEU A 677 -21.78 38.51 -19.71
C LEU A 677 -22.31 37.25 -20.40
N GLN A 678 -22.99 36.38 -19.64
CA GLN A 678 -23.64 35.19 -20.19
C GLN A 678 -24.87 35.57 -21.02
N GLU A 679 -25.76 36.43 -20.50
CA GLU A 679 -26.92 36.93 -21.25
C GLU A 679 -26.51 37.68 -22.52
N ALA A 680 -25.35 38.35 -22.49
CA ALA A 680 -24.76 39.01 -23.66
C ALA A 680 -24.08 38.04 -24.66
N ASN A 681 -24.10 36.72 -24.41
CA ASN A 681 -23.39 35.68 -25.17
C ASN A 681 -21.87 35.95 -25.33
N MET A 682 -21.28 36.71 -24.43
CA MET A 682 -19.85 37.04 -24.47
C MET A 682 -19.01 36.02 -23.69
N TYR A 683 -19.54 35.51 -22.58
CA TYR A 683 -18.81 34.58 -21.72
C TYR A 683 -19.76 33.73 -20.87
N ALA A 684 -19.65 32.40 -20.97
CA ALA A 684 -20.48 31.43 -20.24
C ALA A 684 -20.03 31.22 -18.77
N GLY A 685 -19.57 32.28 -18.10
CA GLY A 685 -18.95 32.17 -16.78
C GLY A 685 -19.92 31.75 -15.68
N TRP A 686 -21.18 32.12 -15.80
CA TRP A 686 -22.23 31.77 -14.84
C TRP A 686 -22.54 30.27 -14.89
N ASP A 687 -22.74 29.70 -16.07
CA ASP A 687 -22.95 28.25 -16.22
C ASP A 687 -21.76 27.45 -15.74
N ILE A 688 -20.52 27.87 -16.01
CA ILE A 688 -19.33 27.16 -15.53
C ILE A 688 -19.31 27.07 -13.99
N LEU A 689 -19.71 28.16 -13.32
CA LEU A 689 -19.72 28.22 -11.85
C LEU A 689 -20.79 27.32 -11.23
N PHE A 690 -22.00 27.28 -11.81
CA PHE A 690 -23.14 26.55 -11.24
C PHE A 690 -23.29 25.11 -11.75
N SER A 691 -22.89 24.83 -13.00
CA SER A 691 -22.84 23.47 -13.56
C SER A 691 -21.54 22.74 -13.21
N GLY A 692 -20.55 23.44 -12.65
CA GLY A 692 -19.22 22.89 -12.38
C GLY A 692 -18.47 22.51 -13.65
N GLY A 693 -18.74 23.18 -14.77
CA GLY A 693 -18.19 22.80 -16.07
C GLY A 693 -18.73 21.46 -16.56
N PHE A 694 -20.06 21.30 -16.54
CA PHE A 694 -20.82 20.10 -16.94
C PHE A 694 -20.82 18.92 -15.95
N TYR A 695 -20.11 18.99 -14.83
CA TYR A 695 -20.06 17.88 -13.85
C TYR A 695 -21.29 17.80 -12.93
N PHE A 696 -22.02 18.91 -12.72
CA PHE A 696 -23.24 18.94 -11.89
C PHE A 696 -24.55 18.93 -12.69
N ASP A 697 -24.46 19.02 -14.02
CA ASP A 697 -25.62 18.98 -14.91
C ASP A 697 -25.83 17.58 -15.50
N LYS A 698 -27.01 17.00 -15.23
CA LYS A 698 -27.44 15.72 -15.82
C LYS A 698 -27.89 15.91 -17.26
N ASN A 699 -26.94 16.12 -18.16
CA ASN A 699 -27.22 16.24 -19.59
C ASN A 699 -27.44 14.85 -20.23
N LYS A 700 -28.04 14.81 -21.43
CA LYS A 700 -28.33 13.56 -22.14
C LYS A 700 -27.09 12.67 -22.31
N ILE A 701 -25.93 13.28 -22.52
CA ILE A 701 -24.62 12.61 -22.61
C ILE A 701 -24.22 12.00 -21.25
N PHE A 702 -24.43 12.71 -20.14
CA PHE A 702 -24.20 12.19 -18.79
C PHE A 702 -25.04 10.93 -18.54
N GLY A 703 -26.30 10.92 -19.01
CA GLY A 703 -27.20 9.76 -18.93
C GLY A 703 -26.74 8.53 -19.72
N THR A 704 -25.86 8.70 -20.72
CA THR A 704 -25.31 7.59 -21.52
C THR A 704 -23.99 7.03 -20.97
N ILE A 705 -23.35 7.72 -20.02
CA ILE A 705 -22.13 7.25 -19.38
C ILE A 705 -22.53 6.35 -18.20
N GLY A 706 -22.39 5.03 -18.37
CA GLY A 706 -22.78 4.05 -17.35
C GLY A 706 -22.05 4.24 -16.01
N GLU A 707 -20.84 4.80 -16.08
CA GLU A 707 -19.91 5.03 -14.97
C GLU A 707 -20.28 6.26 -14.13
N ALA A 708 -20.93 7.23 -14.77
CA ALA A 708 -21.39 8.47 -14.14
C ALA A 708 -22.76 8.28 -13.45
N GLN A 709 -23.40 7.12 -13.63
CA GLN A 709 -24.64 6.80 -12.95
C GLN A 709 -24.39 6.54 -11.46
N ALA A 710 -25.33 6.97 -10.63
CA ALA A 710 -25.26 6.67 -9.21
C ALA A 710 -25.25 5.14 -9.03
N PRO A 711 -24.22 4.56 -8.38
CA PRO A 711 -24.16 3.13 -8.16
C PRO A 711 -25.40 2.69 -7.37
N SER A 712 -25.94 1.52 -7.71
CA SER A 712 -27.05 0.95 -6.96
C SER A 712 -26.60 0.73 -5.51
N ARG A 713 -27.52 0.86 -4.55
CA ARG A 713 -27.18 0.67 -3.12
C ARG A 713 -26.56 -0.71 -2.86
N GLY A 714 -26.89 -1.72 -3.66
CA GLY A 714 -26.25 -3.04 -3.59
C GLY A 714 -24.74 -2.99 -3.84
N VAL A 715 -24.30 -2.33 -4.91
CA VAL A 715 -22.88 -2.21 -5.27
C VAL A 715 -22.05 -1.45 -4.23
N LEU A 716 -22.68 -0.58 -3.42
CA LEU A 716 -22.01 0.18 -2.37
C LEU A 716 -21.77 -0.63 -1.08
N PHE A 717 -22.59 -1.64 -0.79
CA PHE A 717 -22.60 -2.32 0.52
C PHE A 717 -22.40 -3.83 0.47
N ALA A 718 -22.68 -4.49 -0.66
CA ALA A 718 -22.46 -5.91 -0.87
C ALA A 718 -22.68 -6.26 -2.36
N SER A 719 -21.60 -6.48 -3.10
CA SER A 719 -21.62 -7.24 -4.35
C SER A 719 -20.43 -8.16 -4.39
#